data_AF-L0E2I4-F1
#
_entry.id   AF-L0E2I4-F1
#
_cell.length_a   1.000
_cell.length_b   1.000
_cell.length_c   1.000
_cell.angle_alpha   90.00
_cell.angle_beta   90.00
_cell.angle_gamma   90.00
#
_symmetry.space_group_name_H-M   'P 1'
#
loop_
_entity.id
_entity.type
_entity.pdbx_description
1 polymer ?
#
loop_
_entity_poly.entity_id
_entity_poly.type
_entity_poly.pdbx_seq_one_letter_code
_entity_poly.pdbx_strand_id
1 'polypeptide(L)'
;MDAHAAASTPDDLGRKTARELAALLREFRSIRLDHWTPAALSDTAAMVCYGALRSLLLRGSGIGPGDLLKGLPGLASAVPVERLWDLSRVVRQDPGLLQLVLEAPPEALLARVEAGEFAAFRASLRHYLDTWGFRYSGELTLTQPTPREDPLPVLRLLRSYAALEGEGPADISRRQALARQRATRSARGRLRGLRRAAFGPVLAAAQASIRLRERARMKQALLYTRLRLVALALGDHLVARGWLGRRDDVLFLELNEAIALAEGRIAVDADVKERIAARRRELEACQGWSPPDSFVLPAGEAWRASAGSAVTDAGTPDAPLTGTGACGGRVCGTAAVVLDVSGIDRILPDQILVTRQTDPGWAAVFFMIRGRPGSTAGRPYESYLAAGQRRIAGTRTRVLLDRLGLQEPRLGAELLHRYFAQYRRLGVLPAQPMRSPPSIRVERVLEGPWRRTARDAPDFDPGLLPQARLERIDSDDAILSEIASARVADSVALWRLDLAPREGAAAASARQLVLKVKSGECELEELTVTLAGLCRPALGQLFQRFQGDLGLAGSTERELELYALNEPRLQRHLPRCYGLQRRVNDDRWALLLECLPETRDPASRQRLRDPAVVAPALLEAFGAIHAIGFGRGPAPAATPGTGTPRSPERMLEMLPLWHELADFASPWFARWGGPNLPRLHLEIIKGLDTWWQRLQALPAALVHNDFNPRNAVLRDRGGWQRLCVYDWELATRGIPQHDLAEWLCFSSPMALAPGHLDALLVGHREALIRATGQDIDAREWHEGFVLALRHLLIERLAMYTLIHRFRPLDYLPSVLRNWLRQYAWATDRPRF
;
A
#
# COMPACT_ATOMS: atom_id res chain seq x y z
N MET A 1 21.06 9.36 21.68
CA MET A 1 20.17 10.53 21.96
C MET A 1 20.20 10.90 23.43
N ASP A 2 19.76 10.02 24.35
CA ASP A 2 19.73 10.36 25.78
C ASP A 2 21.13 10.62 26.37
N ALA A 3 22.12 9.79 26.03
CA ALA A 3 23.52 10.01 26.42
C ALA A 3 24.07 11.35 25.89
N HIS A 4 23.92 11.60 24.59
CA HIS A 4 24.28 12.88 23.97
C HIS A 4 23.63 14.09 24.67
N ALA A 5 22.33 14.02 24.97
CA ALA A 5 21.62 15.09 25.66
C ALA A 5 22.09 15.30 27.10
N ALA A 6 22.48 14.23 27.81
CA ALA A 6 23.08 14.31 29.14
C ALA A 6 24.48 14.93 29.11
N ALA A 7 25.24 14.71 28.05
CA ALA A 7 26.57 15.30 27.83
C ALA A 7 26.54 16.74 27.29
N SER A 8 25.35 17.32 27.06
CA SER A 8 25.15 18.66 26.47
C SER A 8 24.12 19.49 27.23
N THR A 9 24.12 19.38 28.56
CA THR A 9 23.29 20.21 29.45
C THR A 9 23.75 21.67 29.41
N PRO A 10 22.87 22.67 29.59
CA PRO A 10 23.23 24.07 29.42
C PRO A 10 24.35 24.52 30.37
N ASP A 11 24.33 24.01 31.60
CA ASP A 11 25.32 24.34 32.63
C ASP A 11 26.71 23.74 32.35
N ASP A 12 26.77 22.63 31.61
CA ASP A 12 28.03 21.94 31.27
C ASP A 12 28.69 22.56 30.02
N LEU A 13 27.88 23.01 29.05
CA LEU A 13 28.38 23.54 27.76
C LEU A 13 29.33 24.73 27.90
N GLY A 14 29.08 25.64 28.86
CA GLY A 14 29.93 26.81 29.08
C GLY A 14 31.34 26.47 29.62
N ARG A 15 31.56 25.23 30.06
CA ARG A 15 32.86 24.75 30.58
C ARG A 15 33.64 23.91 29.58
N LYS A 16 33.00 23.50 28.48
CA LYS A 16 33.61 22.64 27.47
C LYS A 16 34.55 23.45 26.60
N THR A 17 35.63 22.82 26.15
CA THR A 17 36.52 23.37 25.13
C THR A 17 35.89 23.28 23.74
N ALA A 18 36.38 24.10 22.80
CA ALA A 18 35.95 24.03 21.39
C ALA A 18 36.07 22.60 20.80
N ARG A 19 37.12 21.86 21.18
CA ARG A 19 37.33 20.47 20.72
C ARG A 19 36.29 19.49 21.28
N GLU A 20 35.87 19.66 22.52
CA GLU A 20 34.79 18.86 23.12
C GLU A 20 33.44 19.19 22.50
N LEU A 21 33.17 20.47 22.20
CA LEU A 21 31.98 20.88 21.47
C LEU A 21 31.96 20.29 20.04
N ALA A 22 33.11 20.27 19.36
CA ALA A 22 33.27 19.60 18.06
C ALA A 22 32.93 18.10 18.14
N ALA A 23 33.32 17.43 19.24
CA ALA A 23 32.99 16.04 19.47
C ALA A 23 31.48 15.82 19.62
N LEU A 24 30.78 16.71 20.33
CA LEU A 24 29.32 16.68 20.43
C LEU A 24 28.65 16.91 19.07
N LEU A 25 29.13 17.85 18.26
CA LEU A 25 28.62 18.08 16.90
C LEU A 25 28.79 16.85 15.99
N ARG A 26 29.94 16.15 16.10
CA ARG A 26 30.20 14.88 15.38
C ARG A 26 29.27 13.76 15.86
N GLU A 27 29.04 13.65 17.17
CA GLU A 27 28.12 12.67 17.74
C GLU A 27 26.67 12.92 17.26
N PHE A 28 26.21 14.18 17.27
CA PHE A 28 24.92 14.56 16.68
C PHE A 28 24.81 14.09 15.23
N ARG A 29 25.84 14.38 14.41
CA ARG A 29 25.89 13.98 13.00
C ARG A 29 25.74 12.47 12.86
N SER A 30 26.49 11.69 13.63
CA SER A 30 26.44 10.23 13.55
C SER A 30 25.10 9.65 14.04
N ILE A 31 24.50 10.24 15.08
CA ILE A 31 23.15 9.85 15.51
C ILE A 31 22.15 10.08 14.37
N ARG A 32 22.23 11.23 13.69
CA ARG A 32 21.25 11.64 12.68
C ARG A 32 21.43 10.95 11.33
N LEU A 33 22.66 10.70 10.91
CA LEU A 33 22.99 10.16 9.59
C LEU A 33 23.20 8.65 9.60
N ASP A 34 23.84 8.09 10.64
CA ASP A 34 24.26 6.69 10.64
C ASP A 34 23.35 5.80 11.50
N HIS A 35 22.74 6.37 12.56
CA HIS A 35 22.00 5.61 13.57
C HIS A 35 20.51 5.97 13.68
N TRP A 36 19.93 6.61 12.67
CA TRP A 36 18.52 7.04 12.70
C TRP A 36 17.50 5.92 12.41
N THR A 37 17.97 4.76 11.97
CA THR A 37 17.12 3.61 11.58
C THR A 37 16.06 3.25 12.61
N PRO A 38 16.33 3.17 13.93
CA PRO A 38 15.29 2.86 14.92
C PRO A 38 14.16 3.89 14.98
N ALA A 39 14.46 5.18 14.80
CA ALA A 39 13.45 6.23 14.76
C ALA A 39 12.58 6.10 13.51
N ALA A 40 13.18 5.84 12.33
CA ALA A 40 12.45 5.59 11.10
C ALA A 40 11.57 4.32 11.16
N LEU A 41 12.07 3.26 11.79
CA LEU A 41 11.30 2.04 12.03
C LEU A 41 10.10 2.29 12.94
N SER A 42 10.19 3.22 13.90
CA SER A 42 9.06 3.57 14.76
C SER A 42 7.92 4.25 14.00
N ASP A 43 8.24 5.13 13.03
CA ASP A 43 7.24 5.73 12.12
C ASP A 43 6.59 4.66 11.24
N THR A 44 7.42 3.77 10.67
CA THR A 44 6.94 2.66 9.83
C THR A 44 6.02 1.73 10.61
N ALA A 45 6.41 1.34 11.83
CA ALA A 45 5.60 0.50 12.70
C ALA A 45 4.26 1.17 13.03
N ALA A 46 4.24 2.48 13.33
CA ALA A 46 3.00 3.19 13.59
C ALA A 46 2.07 3.18 12.37
N MET A 47 2.60 3.41 11.16
CA MET A 47 1.82 3.35 9.91
C MET A 47 1.23 1.96 9.65
N VAL A 48 2.06 0.91 9.76
CA VAL A 48 1.66 -0.47 9.51
C VAL A 48 0.65 -0.95 10.56
N CYS A 49 0.94 -0.77 11.85
CA CYS A 49 0.06 -1.20 12.93
C CYS A 49 -1.26 -0.42 12.94
N TYR A 50 -1.25 0.88 12.60
CA TYR A 50 -2.48 1.65 12.41
C TYR A 50 -3.31 1.11 11.25
N GLY A 51 -2.67 0.81 10.11
CA GLY A 51 -3.32 0.20 8.95
C GLY A 51 -3.92 -1.18 9.28
N ALA A 52 -3.21 -2.01 10.02
CA ALA A 52 -3.67 -3.31 10.50
C ALA A 52 -4.87 -3.18 11.45
N LEU A 53 -4.80 -2.28 12.44
CA LEU A 53 -5.90 -2.01 13.36
C LEU A 53 -7.14 -1.52 12.62
N ARG A 54 -6.97 -0.62 11.65
CA ARG A 54 -8.07 -0.13 10.80
C ARG A 54 -8.73 -1.25 10.01
N SER A 55 -7.96 -2.21 9.49
CA SER A 55 -8.50 -3.36 8.74
C SER A 55 -9.26 -4.36 9.62
N LEU A 56 -8.94 -4.44 10.92
CA LEU A 56 -9.67 -5.30 11.87
C LEU A 56 -11.01 -4.69 12.32
N LEU A 57 -11.16 -3.37 12.27
CA LEU A 57 -12.41 -2.71 12.65
C LEU A 57 -13.48 -2.84 11.57
N LEU A 58 -14.71 -3.14 11.99
CA LEU A 58 -15.87 -3.25 11.10
C LEU A 58 -16.23 -1.86 10.55
N ARG A 59 -16.33 -1.75 9.23
CA ARG A 59 -16.88 -0.54 8.56
C ARG A 59 -18.32 -0.34 9.00
N GLY A 60 -18.72 0.90 9.27
CA GLY A 60 -20.07 1.25 9.74
C GLY A 60 -20.30 1.05 11.25
N SER A 61 -19.31 0.59 12.03
CA SER A 61 -19.45 0.41 13.48
C SER A 61 -19.48 1.72 14.29
N GLY A 62 -19.21 2.87 13.67
CA GLY A 62 -19.07 4.16 14.35
C GLY A 62 -17.84 4.26 15.28
N ILE A 63 -17.01 3.21 15.36
CA ILE A 63 -15.77 3.18 16.16
C ILE A 63 -14.58 3.12 15.21
N GLY A 64 -13.78 4.19 15.17
CA GLY A 64 -12.57 4.25 14.35
C GLY A 64 -11.30 3.91 15.14
N PRO A 65 -10.14 3.73 14.46
CA PRO A 65 -8.85 3.61 15.14
C PRO A 65 -8.59 4.78 16.11
N GLY A 66 -9.02 6.00 15.76
CA GLY A 66 -8.89 7.18 16.62
C GLY A 66 -9.54 7.04 17.99
N ASP A 67 -10.64 6.28 18.10
CA ASP A 67 -11.30 6.02 19.38
C ASP A 67 -10.53 5.04 20.27
N LEU A 68 -9.75 4.16 19.65
CA LEU A 68 -8.96 3.13 20.32
C LEU A 68 -7.55 3.59 20.68
N LEU A 69 -7.14 4.74 20.14
CA LEU A 69 -5.78 5.28 20.25
C LEU A 69 -5.74 6.62 21.01
N LYS A 70 -6.88 7.09 21.55
CA LYS A 70 -6.95 8.32 22.38
C LYS A 70 -6.58 8.08 23.85
N GLY A 71 -6.03 9.10 24.51
CA GLY A 71 -5.67 9.09 25.93
C GLY A 71 -4.66 8.00 26.34
N LEU A 72 -3.76 7.58 25.45
CA LEU A 72 -2.84 6.47 25.73
C LEU A 72 -1.94 6.79 26.94
N PRO A 73 -1.75 5.83 27.85
CA PRO A 73 -0.89 6.04 29.01
C PRO A 73 0.57 6.17 28.55
N GLY A 74 1.34 7.04 29.21
CA GLY A 74 2.77 7.21 28.96
C GLY A 74 3.09 7.84 27.61
N LEU A 75 2.18 8.62 27.02
CA LEU A 75 2.51 9.45 25.87
C LEU A 75 3.43 10.59 26.31
N ALA A 76 4.65 10.57 25.77
CA ALA A 76 5.67 11.55 26.13
C ALA A 76 5.19 12.99 25.87
N SER A 77 4.45 13.22 24.77
CA SER A 77 3.94 14.53 24.34
C SER A 77 2.89 15.16 25.28
N ALA A 78 2.26 14.40 26.17
CA ALA A 78 1.31 14.96 27.15
C ALA A 78 2.00 15.62 28.35
N VAL A 79 3.21 15.16 28.70
CA VAL A 79 3.89 15.58 29.93
C VAL A 79 4.22 17.08 29.97
N PRO A 80 4.74 17.74 28.91
CA PRO A 80 4.97 19.18 28.93
C PRO A 80 3.69 19.98 29.21
N VAL A 81 2.56 19.55 28.63
CA VAL A 81 1.25 20.20 28.80
C VAL A 81 0.78 20.08 30.26
N GLU A 82 0.95 18.91 30.87
CA GLU A 82 0.66 18.67 32.28
C GLU A 82 1.57 19.51 33.19
N ARG A 83 2.87 19.60 32.91
CA ARG A 83 3.80 20.41 33.71
C ARG A 83 3.56 21.91 33.59
N LEU A 84 3.12 22.38 32.44
CA LEU A 84 2.71 23.77 32.28
C LEU A 84 1.43 24.07 33.06
N TRP A 85 0.50 23.10 33.12
CA TRP A 85 -0.67 23.21 34.00
C TRP A 85 -0.29 23.26 35.47
N ASP A 86 0.59 22.37 35.93
CA ASP A 86 1.12 22.39 37.30
C ASP A 86 1.74 23.76 37.64
N LEU A 87 2.55 24.32 36.74
CA LEU A 87 3.14 25.65 36.89
C LEU A 87 2.07 26.75 37.03
N SER A 88 0.99 26.67 36.27
CA SER A 88 -0.14 27.61 36.40
C SER A 88 -0.86 27.50 37.75
N ARG A 89 -0.85 26.31 38.38
CA ARG A 89 -1.43 26.12 39.71
C ARG A 89 -0.53 26.71 40.80
N VAL A 90 0.79 26.65 40.63
CA VAL A 90 1.75 27.38 41.50
C VAL A 90 1.48 28.89 41.43
N VAL A 91 1.26 29.43 40.23
CA VAL A 91 0.88 30.85 40.06
C VAL A 91 -0.38 31.20 40.84
N ARG A 92 -1.41 30.35 40.81
CA ARG A 92 -2.68 30.61 41.52
C ARG A 92 -2.61 30.49 43.04
N GLN A 93 -1.58 29.87 43.60
CA GLN A 93 -1.40 29.78 45.04
C GLN A 93 -0.96 31.12 45.65
N ASP A 94 -0.43 32.03 44.84
CA ASP A 94 -0.01 33.38 45.24
C ASP A 94 -0.89 34.42 44.53
N PRO A 95 -1.81 35.09 45.25
CA PRO A 95 -2.71 36.09 44.65
C PRO A 95 -1.97 37.25 43.96
N GLY A 96 -0.82 37.68 44.49
CA GLY A 96 -0.04 38.77 43.91
C GLY A 96 0.64 38.35 42.61
N LEU A 97 1.16 37.11 42.56
CA LEU A 97 1.70 36.53 41.33
C LEU A 97 0.61 36.28 40.28
N LEU A 98 -0.56 35.80 40.69
CA LEU A 98 -1.70 35.58 39.81
C LEU A 98 -2.16 36.88 39.15
N GLN A 99 -2.32 37.95 39.95
CA GLN A 99 -2.67 39.26 39.42
C GLN A 99 -1.63 39.75 38.41
N LEU A 100 -0.34 39.64 38.76
CA LEU A 100 0.76 40.02 37.87
C LEU A 100 0.74 39.26 36.55
N VAL A 101 0.52 37.94 36.58
CA VAL A 101 0.45 37.09 35.38
C VAL A 101 -0.75 37.44 34.50
N LEU A 102 -1.90 37.80 35.10
CA LEU A 102 -3.13 38.11 34.37
C LEU A 102 -3.16 39.52 33.79
N GLU A 103 -2.58 40.51 34.46
CA GLU A 103 -2.74 41.93 34.13
C GLU A 103 -1.49 42.55 33.47
N ALA A 104 -0.29 42.11 33.85
CA ALA A 104 0.94 42.72 33.35
C ALA A 104 1.44 42.11 32.03
N PRO A 105 2.21 42.87 31.23
CA PRO A 105 2.92 42.30 30.09
C PRO A 105 3.93 41.24 30.56
N PRO A 106 4.14 40.14 29.80
CA PRO A 106 5.07 39.06 30.15
C PRO A 106 6.50 39.53 30.47
N GLU A 107 6.93 40.62 29.84
CA GLU A 107 8.23 41.27 30.05
C GLU A 107 8.37 41.82 31.48
N ALA A 108 7.30 42.41 32.03
CA ALA A 108 7.28 42.92 33.40
C ALA A 108 7.28 41.79 34.43
N LEU A 109 6.55 40.69 34.15
CA LEU A 109 6.60 39.48 34.97
C LEU A 109 8.02 38.90 35.01
N LEU A 110 8.68 38.78 33.84
CA LEU A 110 10.04 38.26 33.75
C LEU A 110 11.03 39.12 34.56
N ALA A 111 10.96 40.45 34.42
CA ALA A 111 11.85 41.36 35.13
C ALA A 111 11.75 41.22 36.66
N ARG A 112 10.54 41.08 37.23
CA ARG A 112 10.34 40.90 38.68
C ARG A 112 10.87 39.55 39.17
N VAL A 113 10.65 38.49 38.38
CA VAL A 113 11.18 37.15 38.69
C VAL A 113 12.71 37.14 38.66
N GLU A 114 13.32 37.84 37.70
CA GLU A 114 14.77 37.98 37.60
C GLU A 114 15.36 38.80 38.76
N ALA A 115 14.66 39.84 39.19
CA ALA A 115 15.00 40.65 40.37
C ALA A 115 14.91 39.89 41.70
N GLY A 116 14.43 38.64 41.70
CA GLY A 116 14.42 37.75 42.88
C GLY A 116 13.06 37.64 43.55
N GLU A 117 12.02 38.31 43.04
CA GLU A 117 10.66 38.12 43.52
C GLU A 117 10.13 36.73 43.13
N PHE A 118 9.18 36.21 43.91
CA PHE A 118 8.51 34.92 43.67
C PHE A 118 9.49 33.73 43.50
N ALA A 119 10.43 33.56 44.43
CA ALA A 119 11.50 32.56 44.35
C ALA A 119 11.02 31.11 44.05
N ALA A 120 9.89 30.69 44.62
CA ALA A 120 9.30 29.37 44.36
C ALA A 120 8.81 29.21 42.91
N PHE A 121 8.18 30.26 42.36
CA PHE A 121 7.79 30.31 40.96
C PHE A 121 9.01 30.34 40.04
N ARG A 122 10.03 31.15 40.36
CA ARG A 122 11.30 31.20 39.62
C ARG A 122 11.94 29.82 39.50
N ALA A 123 12.03 29.09 40.62
CA ALA A 123 12.59 27.74 40.63
C ALA A 123 11.77 26.76 39.78
N SER A 124 10.44 26.81 39.88
CA SER A 124 9.52 25.97 39.11
C SER A 124 9.56 26.27 37.60
N LEU A 125 9.58 27.56 37.23
CA LEU A 125 9.71 28.02 35.85
C LEU A 125 11.06 27.57 35.26
N ARG A 126 12.16 27.78 36.00
CA ARG A 126 13.49 27.32 35.54
C ARG A 126 13.52 25.82 35.33
N HIS A 127 12.99 25.04 36.28
CA HIS A 127 12.90 23.59 36.14
C HIS A 127 12.08 23.17 34.91
N TYR A 128 10.96 23.83 34.65
CA TYR A 128 10.15 23.60 33.45
C TYR A 128 10.94 23.89 32.17
N LEU A 129 11.61 25.04 32.09
CA LEU A 129 12.38 25.45 30.90
C LEU A 129 13.58 24.51 30.65
N ASP A 130 14.28 24.09 31.70
CA ASP A 130 15.43 23.18 31.58
C ASP A 130 15.01 21.75 31.17
N THR A 131 13.84 21.30 31.64
CA THR A 131 13.37 19.93 31.43
C THR A 131 12.49 19.80 30.17
N TRP A 132 11.68 20.80 29.85
CA TRP A 132 10.64 20.74 28.82
C TRP A 132 10.68 21.90 27.82
N GLY A 133 11.53 22.90 28.05
CA GLY A 133 11.70 24.04 27.14
C GLY A 133 12.21 23.67 25.74
N PHE A 134 12.55 22.40 25.49
CA PHE A 134 12.85 21.89 24.15
C PHE A 134 11.59 21.60 23.30
N ARG A 135 10.38 21.70 23.87
CA ARG A 135 9.10 21.46 23.19
C ARG A 135 8.36 22.77 22.96
N TYR A 136 8.47 23.32 21.75
CA TYR A 136 7.89 24.60 21.38
C TYR A 136 7.63 24.67 19.86
N SER A 137 6.90 25.70 19.42
CA SER A 137 6.65 25.95 17.98
C SER A 137 7.98 26.19 17.28
N GLY A 138 8.26 25.48 16.20
CA GLY A 138 9.55 25.56 15.50
C GLY A 138 10.71 24.84 16.20
N GLU A 139 10.46 23.80 17.01
CA GLU A 139 11.47 23.01 17.75
C GLU A 139 12.61 22.41 16.88
N LEU A 140 12.47 22.37 15.55
CA LEU A 140 13.50 21.91 14.61
C LEU A 140 14.19 23.04 13.84
N THR A 141 13.79 24.29 14.07
CA THR A 141 14.30 25.49 13.39
C THR A 141 15.45 26.06 14.20
N LEU A 142 16.69 25.75 13.80
CA LEU A 142 17.88 26.12 14.56
C LEU A 142 18.09 27.63 14.71
N THR A 143 17.45 28.48 13.91
CA THR A 143 17.59 29.95 13.98
C THR A 143 16.64 30.59 14.99
N GLN A 144 15.62 29.88 15.46
CA GLN A 144 14.69 30.39 16.47
C GLN A 144 15.24 30.18 17.89
N PRO A 145 15.10 31.17 18.78
CA PRO A 145 15.51 31.02 20.17
C PRO A 145 14.66 29.94 20.85
N THR A 146 15.31 29.17 21.73
CA THR A 146 14.62 28.21 22.57
C THR A 146 13.91 28.95 23.71
N PRO A 147 12.82 28.40 24.29
CA PRO A 147 12.19 28.90 25.51
C PRO A 147 13.14 29.13 26.69
N ARG A 148 14.29 28.44 26.70
CA ARG A 148 15.31 28.64 27.73
C ARG A 148 16.13 29.92 27.52
N GLU A 149 16.30 30.34 26.27
CA GLU A 149 16.93 31.60 25.87
C GLU A 149 15.94 32.77 25.94
N ASP A 150 14.70 32.56 25.50
CA ASP A 150 13.61 33.53 25.56
C ASP A 150 12.36 32.89 26.18
N PRO A 151 12.05 33.14 27.47
CA PRO A 151 10.90 32.55 28.15
C PRO A 151 9.57 33.23 27.82
N LEU A 152 9.56 34.37 27.11
CA LEU A 152 8.34 35.16 26.88
C LEU A 152 7.20 34.35 26.23
N PRO A 153 7.43 33.50 25.21
CA PRO A 153 6.36 32.68 24.62
C PRO A 153 5.72 31.72 25.65
N VAL A 154 6.50 31.16 26.56
CA VAL A 154 6.00 30.28 27.63
C VAL A 154 5.20 31.08 28.65
N LEU A 155 5.65 32.30 29.01
CA LEU A 155 4.93 33.17 29.93
C LEU A 155 3.56 33.62 29.37
N ARG A 156 3.49 33.91 28.07
CA ARG A 156 2.22 34.20 27.38
C ARG A 156 1.24 33.02 27.48
N LEU A 157 1.74 31.81 27.22
CA LEU A 157 0.95 30.60 27.32
C LEU A 157 0.52 30.31 28.78
N LEU A 158 1.42 30.56 29.74
CA LEU A 158 1.17 30.41 31.17
C LEU A 158 0.03 31.33 31.65
N ARG A 159 -0.06 32.57 31.14
CA ARG A 159 -1.17 33.48 31.42
C ARG A 159 -2.52 32.86 31.05
N SER A 160 -2.65 32.30 29.85
CA SER A 160 -3.86 31.61 29.41
C SER A 160 -4.19 30.40 30.30
N TYR A 161 -3.18 29.63 30.71
CA TYR A 161 -3.35 28.50 31.62
C TYR A 161 -3.76 28.92 33.03
N ALA A 162 -3.23 30.03 33.55
CA ALA A 162 -3.56 30.57 34.87
C ALA A 162 -5.02 31.06 34.93
N ALA A 163 -5.50 31.65 33.82
CA ALA A 163 -6.90 32.09 33.67
C ALA A 163 -7.90 30.92 33.62
N LEU A 164 -7.48 29.71 33.24
CA LEU A 164 -8.35 28.55 33.17
C LEU A 164 -8.69 27.98 34.55
N GLU A 165 -9.99 27.66 34.71
CA GLU A 165 -10.58 26.96 35.85
C GLU A 165 -11.12 25.58 35.45
N GLY A 166 -11.24 24.68 36.43
CA GLY A 166 -11.79 23.33 36.26
C GLY A 166 -10.75 22.27 35.89
N GLU A 167 -11.18 21.27 35.11
CA GLU A 167 -10.38 20.06 34.78
C GLU A 167 -9.05 20.40 34.08
N GLY A 168 -7.96 19.79 34.56
CA GLY A 168 -6.63 19.90 33.97
C GLY A 168 -6.38 18.89 32.84
N PRO A 169 -5.21 18.95 32.18
CA PRO A 169 -4.87 18.02 31.09
C PRO A 169 -4.89 16.55 31.53
N ALA A 170 -4.48 16.26 32.76
CA ALA A 170 -4.51 14.91 33.33
C ALA A 170 -5.95 14.35 33.46
N ASP A 171 -6.92 15.19 33.80
CA ASP A 171 -8.33 14.81 33.90
C ASP A 171 -8.93 14.52 32.52
N ILE A 172 -8.58 15.34 31.52
CA ILE A 172 -8.96 15.11 30.12
C ILE A 172 -8.37 13.78 29.62
N SER A 173 -7.08 13.55 29.87
CA SER A 173 -6.40 12.29 29.54
C SER A 173 -7.10 11.10 30.20
N ARG A 174 -7.51 11.23 31.47
CA ARG A 174 -8.27 10.20 32.20
C ARG A 174 -9.63 9.93 31.56
N ARG A 175 -10.41 10.97 31.24
CA ARG A 175 -11.69 10.82 30.51
C ARG A 175 -11.50 10.16 29.15
N GLN A 176 -10.49 10.57 28.39
CA GLN A 176 -10.17 9.96 27.09
C GLN A 176 -9.75 8.50 27.24
N ALA A 177 -8.99 8.15 28.28
CA ALA A 177 -8.63 6.78 28.58
C ALA A 177 -9.85 5.92 28.93
N LEU A 178 -10.79 6.42 29.73
CA LEU A 178 -12.06 5.74 30.03
C LEU A 178 -12.91 5.56 28.76
N ALA A 179 -13.02 6.61 27.94
CA ALA A 179 -13.72 6.54 26.65
C ALA A 179 -13.08 5.52 25.70
N ARG A 180 -11.73 5.48 25.63
CA ARG A 180 -10.98 4.46 24.90
C ARG A 180 -11.30 3.08 25.43
N GLN A 181 -11.23 2.84 26.74
CA GLN A 181 -11.51 1.53 27.32
C GLN A 181 -12.94 1.05 27.01
N ARG A 182 -13.94 1.95 27.03
CA ARG A 182 -15.31 1.64 26.61
C ARG A 182 -15.38 1.31 25.11
N ALA A 183 -14.74 2.11 24.26
CA ALA A 183 -14.66 1.88 22.83
C ALA A 183 -13.93 0.56 22.49
N THR A 184 -12.84 0.23 23.20
CA THR A 184 -12.10 -1.03 23.07
C THR A 184 -12.96 -2.22 23.46
N ARG A 185 -13.70 -2.14 24.58
CA ARG A 185 -14.64 -3.20 25.00
C ARG A 185 -15.77 -3.39 23.98
N SER A 186 -16.35 -2.29 23.52
CA SER A 186 -17.42 -2.31 22.51
C SER A 186 -16.92 -2.88 21.17
N ALA A 187 -15.77 -2.42 20.68
CA ALA A 187 -15.13 -2.93 19.48
C ALA A 187 -14.83 -4.42 19.62
N ARG A 188 -14.20 -4.85 20.72
CA ARG A 188 -13.90 -6.27 20.98
C ARG A 188 -15.16 -7.13 21.04
N GLY A 189 -16.23 -6.66 21.67
CA GLY A 189 -17.51 -7.38 21.78
C GLY A 189 -18.24 -7.54 20.44
N ARG A 190 -18.03 -6.61 19.51
CA ARG A 190 -18.60 -6.67 18.15
C ARG A 190 -17.80 -7.57 17.20
N LEU A 191 -16.57 -7.92 17.55
CA LEU A 191 -15.73 -8.82 16.76
C LEU A 191 -15.99 -10.28 17.13
N ARG A 192 -15.92 -11.17 16.14
CA ARG A 192 -16.10 -12.63 16.30
C ARG A 192 -14.92 -13.39 15.70
N GLY A 193 -14.74 -14.64 16.12
CA GLY A 193 -13.72 -15.56 15.59
C GLY A 193 -12.28 -15.02 15.63
N LEU A 194 -11.51 -15.29 14.58
CA LEU A 194 -10.09 -14.91 14.46
C LEU A 194 -9.86 -13.39 14.55
N ARG A 195 -10.82 -12.54 14.13
CA ARG A 195 -10.72 -11.08 14.30
C ARG A 195 -10.71 -10.69 15.78
N ARG A 196 -11.53 -11.35 16.61
CA ARG A 196 -11.56 -11.10 18.06
C ARG A 196 -10.27 -11.58 18.72
N ALA A 197 -9.69 -12.69 18.25
CA ALA A 197 -8.40 -13.20 18.72
C ALA A 197 -7.24 -12.26 18.34
N ALA A 198 -7.18 -11.79 17.08
CA ALA A 198 -6.14 -10.89 16.59
C ALA A 198 -6.27 -9.45 17.10
N PHE A 199 -7.47 -9.00 17.49
CA PHE A 199 -7.74 -7.63 17.92
C PHE A 199 -6.88 -7.18 19.11
N GLY A 200 -6.73 -8.04 20.13
CA GLY A 200 -5.93 -7.72 21.31
C GLY A 200 -4.46 -7.44 20.96
N PRO A 201 -3.75 -8.39 20.33
CA PRO A 201 -2.36 -8.21 19.90
C PRO A 201 -2.16 -7.03 18.95
N VAL A 202 -3.02 -6.87 17.93
CA VAL A 202 -2.88 -5.78 16.96
C VAL A 202 -3.16 -4.41 17.59
N LEU A 203 -4.15 -4.32 18.48
CA LEU A 203 -4.40 -3.10 19.24
C LEU A 203 -3.20 -2.76 20.14
N ALA A 204 -2.65 -3.75 20.84
CA ALA A 204 -1.46 -3.55 21.68
C ALA A 204 -0.26 -3.06 20.86
N ALA A 205 -0.02 -3.65 19.68
CA ALA A 205 1.04 -3.23 18.77
C ALA A 205 0.81 -1.82 18.21
N ALA A 206 -0.43 -1.46 17.84
CA ALA A 206 -0.78 -0.11 17.39
C ALA A 206 -0.58 0.93 18.50
N GLN A 207 -0.97 0.62 19.74
CA GLN A 207 -0.76 1.50 20.88
C GLN A 207 0.73 1.65 21.23
N ALA A 208 1.49 0.56 21.19
CA ALA A 208 2.92 0.57 21.47
C ALA A 208 3.71 1.33 20.40
N SER A 209 3.43 1.10 19.12
CA SER A 209 4.10 1.79 18.02
C SER A 209 3.85 3.30 18.03
N ILE A 210 2.65 3.76 18.36
CA ILE A 210 2.37 5.19 18.55
C ILE A 210 3.17 5.76 19.71
N ARG A 211 3.25 5.08 20.85
CA ARG A 211 4.10 5.53 21.98
C ARG A 211 5.57 5.63 21.59
N LEU A 212 6.08 4.64 20.85
CA LEU A 212 7.47 4.64 20.38
C LEU A 212 7.75 5.78 19.41
N ARG A 213 6.86 6.01 18.45
CA ARG A 213 6.94 7.13 17.51
C ARG A 213 6.93 8.48 18.22
N GLU A 214 6.02 8.67 19.17
CA GLU A 214 5.93 9.91 19.95
C GLU A 214 7.17 10.11 20.82
N ARG A 215 7.72 9.04 21.41
CA ARG A 215 9.00 9.09 22.11
C ARG A 215 10.14 9.48 21.16
N ALA A 216 10.23 8.89 19.97
CA ALA A 216 11.25 9.21 18.98
C ALA A 216 11.20 10.68 18.57
N ARG A 217 10.00 11.20 18.28
CA ARG A 217 9.77 12.63 17.96
C ARG A 217 10.16 13.56 19.11
N MET A 218 9.81 13.21 20.34
CA MET A 218 10.22 13.98 21.51
C MET A 218 11.75 14.00 21.66
N LYS A 219 12.43 12.87 21.48
CA LYS A 219 13.89 12.80 21.53
C LYS A 219 14.55 13.53 20.37
N GLN A 220 13.91 13.60 19.19
CA GLN A 220 14.35 14.41 18.08
C GLN A 220 14.35 15.90 18.44
N ALA A 221 13.25 16.43 19.00
CA ALA A 221 13.17 17.82 19.43
C ALA A 221 14.26 18.16 20.46
N LEU A 222 14.46 17.29 21.46
CA LEU A 222 15.54 17.43 22.42
C LEU A 222 16.91 17.45 21.74
N LEU A 223 17.16 16.53 20.81
CA LEU A 223 18.44 16.44 20.09
C LEU A 223 18.75 17.72 19.29
N TYR A 224 17.77 18.30 18.61
CA TYR A 224 17.94 19.56 17.86
C TYR A 224 18.10 20.78 18.76
N THR A 225 17.38 20.82 19.89
CA THR A 225 17.60 21.84 20.92
C THR A 225 19.02 21.77 21.47
N ARG A 226 19.53 20.56 21.74
CA ARG A 226 20.91 20.34 22.20
C ARG A 226 21.94 20.75 21.14
N LEU A 227 21.69 20.43 19.87
CA LEU A 227 22.52 20.90 18.75
C LEU A 227 22.63 22.43 18.74
N ARG A 228 21.50 23.14 18.86
CA ARG A 228 21.51 24.61 18.90
C ARG A 228 22.36 25.13 20.05
N LEU A 229 22.19 24.59 21.27
CA LEU A 229 22.95 25.03 22.44
C LEU A 229 24.46 24.75 22.29
N VAL A 230 24.84 23.58 21.77
CA VAL A 230 26.25 23.22 21.48
C VAL A 230 26.83 24.19 20.44
N ALA A 231 26.08 24.50 19.39
CA ALA A 231 26.50 25.43 18.36
C ALA A 231 26.70 26.84 18.94
N LEU A 232 25.76 27.34 19.75
CA LEU A 232 25.88 28.66 20.39
C LEU A 232 27.07 28.76 21.35
N ALA A 233 27.32 27.71 22.15
CA ALA A 233 28.51 27.66 23.00
C ALA A 233 29.80 27.72 22.17
N LEU A 234 29.83 27.03 21.02
CA LEU A 234 30.93 27.17 20.07
C LEU A 234 31.00 28.60 19.50
N GLY A 235 29.85 29.22 19.21
CA GLY A 235 29.76 30.62 18.81
C GLY A 235 30.41 31.57 19.84
N ASP A 236 30.14 31.38 21.13
CA ASP A 236 30.75 32.15 22.22
C ASP A 236 32.29 32.00 22.22
N HIS A 237 32.80 30.78 22.01
CA HIS A 237 34.23 30.52 21.85
C HIS A 237 34.86 31.18 20.62
N LEU A 238 34.12 31.28 19.52
CA LEU A 238 34.61 31.91 18.29
C LEU A 238 34.57 33.43 18.38
N VAL A 239 33.57 34.00 19.07
CA VAL A 239 33.52 35.43 19.40
C VAL A 239 34.67 35.82 20.34
N ALA A 240 34.93 35.02 21.38
CA ALA A 240 36.05 35.26 22.30
C ALA A 240 37.42 35.26 21.61
N ARG A 241 37.55 34.57 20.47
CA ARG A 241 38.76 34.57 19.62
C ARG A 241 38.78 35.71 18.59
N GLY A 242 37.75 36.55 18.52
CA GLY A 242 37.59 37.60 17.51
C GLY A 242 37.23 37.08 16.10
N TRP A 243 36.86 35.80 16.00
CA TRP A 243 36.60 35.15 14.71
C TRP A 243 35.18 35.42 14.23
N LEU A 244 34.19 35.41 15.13
CA LEU A 244 32.80 35.80 14.83
C LEU A 244 32.43 37.13 15.49
N GLY A 245 31.49 37.86 14.87
CA GLY A 245 30.98 39.12 15.43
C GLY A 245 29.88 38.88 16.46
N ARG A 246 29.03 37.87 16.23
CA ARG A 246 27.95 37.49 17.14
C ARG A 246 27.94 35.99 17.36
N ARG A 247 27.48 35.55 18.54
CA ARG A 247 27.42 34.11 18.85
C ARG A 247 26.50 33.32 17.91
N ASP A 248 25.43 33.94 17.42
CA ASP A 248 24.43 33.30 16.55
C ASP A 248 24.90 33.16 15.10
N ASP A 249 26.02 33.80 14.72
CA ASP A 249 26.63 33.66 13.39
C ASP A 249 27.06 32.21 13.11
N VAL A 250 27.36 31.44 14.15
CA VAL A 250 27.68 30.01 14.06
C VAL A 250 26.53 29.17 13.46
N LEU A 251 25.28 29.64 13.56
CA LEU A 251 24.10 28.93 13.04
C LEU A 251 23.99 29.03 11.51
N PHE A 252 24.80 29.89 10.88
CA PHE A 252 24.89 30.04 9.43
C PHE A 252 26.11 29.32 8.85
N LEU A 253 26.83 28.55 9.67
CA LEU A 253 27.86 27.63 9.21
C LEU A 253 27.23 26.26 8.92
N GLU A 254 27.74 25.57 7.90
CA GLU A 254 27.46 24.16 7.74
C GLU A 254 28.09 23.37 8.89
N LEU A 255 27.49 22.23 9.25
CA LEU A 255 27.95 21.43 10.38
C LEU A 255 29.43 21.05 10.28
N ASN A 256 29.91 20.73 9.08
CA ASN A 256 31.32 20.40 8.84
C ASN A 256 32.23 21.62 8.97
N GLU A 257 31.78 22.81 8.58
CA GLU A 257 32.51 24.06 8.75
C GLU A 257 32.65 24.37 10.25
N ALA A 258 31.57 24.25 11.02
CA ALA A 258 31.58 24.45 12.47
C ALA A 258 32.54 23.48 13.17
N ILE A 259 32.54 22.19 12.80
CA ILE A 259 33.46 21.18 13.35
C ILE A 259 34.91 21.51 12.98
N ALA A 260 35.18 21.84 11.71
CA ALA A 260 36.52 22.14 11.24
C ALA A 260 37.10 23.40 11.92
N LEU A 261 36.27 24.43 12.13
CA LEU A 261 36.64 25.64 12.87
C LEU A 261 36.95 25.35 14.33
N ALA A 262 36.09 24.56 14.98
CA ALA A 262 36.26 24.18 16.38
C ALA A 262 37.54 23.36 16.64
N GLU A 263 38.00 22.61 15.63
CA GLU A 263 39.23 21.81 15.66
C GLU A 263 40.46 22.58 15.15
N GLY A 264 40.31 23.83 14.69
CA GLY A 264 41.39 24.62 14.12
C GLY A 264 41.92 24.10 12.78
N ARG A 265 41.11 23.30 12.05
CA ARG A 265 41.47 22.78 10.72
C ARG A 265 41.32 23.81 9.61
N ILE A 266 40.50 24.83 9.84
CA ILE A 266 40.31 25.98 8.96
C ILE A 266 40.34 27.26 9.79
N ALA A 267 40.81 28.37 9.21
CA ALA A 267 40.76 29.69 9.83
C ALA A 267 39.46 30.41 9.45
N VAL A 268 39.00 31.34 10.30
CA VAL A 268 37.96 32.29 9.89
C VAL A 268 38.64 33.43 9.14
N ASP A 269 38.55 33.40 7.82
CA ASP A 269 38.95 34.48 6.92
C ASP A 269 37.76 35.40 6.60
N ALA A 270 38.02 36.43 5.78
CA ALA A 270 36.97 37.34 5.31
C ALA A 270 35.84 36.57 4.58
N ASP A 271 36.18 35.49 3.88
CA ASP A 271 35.25 34.69 3.09
C ASP A 271 34.25 33.91 3.97
N VAL A 272 34.66 33.41 5.15
CA VAL A 272 33.72 32.83 6.13
C VAL A 272 32.71 33.88 6.61
N LYS A 273 33.17 35.09 6.93
CA LYS A 273 32.29 36.18 7.42
C LYS A 273 31.31 36.64 6.34
N GLU A 274 31.77 36.77 5.11
CA GLU A 274 30.91 37.11 3.98
C GLU A 274 29.88 36.02 3.69
N ARG A 275 30.27 34.74 3.76
CA ARG A 275 29.32 33.61 3.60
C ARG A 275 28.23 33.59 4.66
N ILE A 276 28.57 33.85 5.92
CA ILE A 276 27.60 33.97 7.01
C ILE A 276 26.60 35.11 6.71
N ALA A 277 27.11 36.29 6.32
CA ALA A 277 26.26 37.43 5.97
C ALA A 277 25.38 37.17 4.74
N ALA A 278 25.90 36.47 3.73
CA ALA A 278 25.15 36.04 2.56
C ALA A 278 24.01 35.08 2.93
N ARG A 279 24.28 34.04 3.72
CA ARG A 279 23.28 33.06 4.18
C ARG A 279 22.20 33.70 5.06
N ARG A 280 22.55 34.73 5.85
CA ARG A 280 21.57 35.50 6.64
C ARG A 280 20.61 36.28 5.74
N ARG A 281 21.14 37.01 4.75
CA ARG A 281 20.32 37.72 3.74
C ARG A 281 19.44 36.77 2.94
N GLU A 282 19.96 35.60 2.59
CA GLU A 282 19.20 34.56 1.89
C GLU A 282 18.02 34.06 2.75
N LEU A 283 18.24 33.78 4.04
CA LEU A 283 17.16 33.38 4.94
C LEU A 283 16.06 34.46 5.04
N GLU A 284 16.44 35.73 5.18
CA GLU A 284 15.50 36.86 5.20
C GLU A 284 14.69 36.94 3.90
N ALA A 285 15.35 36.79 2.75
CA ALA A 285 14.68 36.75 1.45
C ALA A 285 13.69 35.57 1.34
N CYS A 286 14.01 34.43 1.96
CA CYS A 286 13.17 33.22 1.94
C CYS A 286 11.92 33.31 2.83
N GLN A 287 11.84 34.22 3.81
CA GLN A 287 10.70 34.30 4.74
C GLN A 287 9.36 34.61 4.04
N GLY A 288 9.40 35.30 2.90
CA GLY A 288 8.21 35.58 2.07
C GLY A 288 7.83 34.46 1.11
N TRP A 289 8.57 33.35 1.08
CA TRP A 289 8.39 32.31 0.06
C TRP A 289 7.37 31.25 0.51
N SER A 290 6.57 30.78 -0.45
CA SER A 290 5.71 29.61 -0.30
C SER A 290 6.15 28.55 -1.32
N PRO A 291 7.05 27.62 -0.94
CA PRO A 291 7.49 26.57 -1.85
C PRO A 291 6.32 25.63 -2.18
N PRO A 292 6.28 25.08 -3.41
CA PRO A 292 5.24 24.12 -3.79
C PRO A 292 5.40 22.78 -3.05
N ASP A 293 4.29 22.09 -2.78
CA ASP A 293 4.28 20.74 -2.18
C ASP A 293 5.08 19.71 -2.99
N SER A 294 5.26 19.93 -4.29
CA SER A 294 6.10 19.12 -5.18
C SER A 294 6.67 19.97 -6.31
N PHE A 295 7.95 19.79 -6.64
CA PHE A 295 8.58 20.38 -7.82
C PHE A 295 9.50 19.37 -8.50
N VAL A 296 9.79 19.59 -9.78
CA VAL A 296 10.76 18.82 -10.57
C VAL A 296 11.71 19.83 -11.18
N LEU A 297 13.02 19.63 -11.00
CA LEU A 297 14.05 20.42 -11.65
C LEU A 297 14.77 19.53 -12.68
N PRO A 298 15.05 20.03 -13.88
CA PRO A 298 16.03 19.44 -14.77
C PRO A 298 17.40 19.30 -14.08
N ALA A 299 18.21 18.34 -14.53
CA ALA A 299 19.55 18.14 -13.99
C ALA A 299 20.40 19.41 -14.16
N GLY A 300 20.99 19.90 -13.07
CA GLY A 300 21.81 21.12 -13.07
C GLY A 300 21.02 22.42 -12.88
N GLU A 301 19.69 22.38 -12.82
CA GLU A 301 18.89 23.57 -12.53
C GLU A 301 18.69 23.78 -11.03
N ALA A 302 18.80 25.03 -10.60
CA ALA A 302 18.44 25.47 -9.25
C ALA A 302 16.99 25.95 -9.23
N TRP A 303 16.26 25.58 -8.18
CA TRP A 303 14.93 26.14 -7.98
C TRP A 303 15.04 27.65 -7.75
N ARG A 304 14.28 28.43 -8.53
CA ARG A 304 14.16 29.88 -8.36
C ARG A 304 12.77 30.20 -7.83
N ALA A 305 12.71 30.87 -6.68
CA ALA A 305 11.45 31.41 -6.18
C ALA A 305 10.95 32.49 -7.16
N SER A 306 9.75 32.30 -7.72
CA SER A 306 9.03 33.43 -8.33
C SER A 306 8.18 34.08 -7.23
N ALA A 307 8.39 35.37 -7.00
CA ALA A 307 7.48 36.17 -6.18
C ALA A 307 6.13 36.19 -6.91
N GLY A 308 5.15 35.43 -6.42
CA GLY A 308 3.80 35.42 -7.00
C GLY A 308 3.06 34.09 -7.03
N SER A 309 3.68 32.94 -6.71
CA SER A 309 2.94 31.66 -6.71
C SER A 309 2.12 31.43 -5.42
N ALA A 310 1.38 32.43 -4.96
CA ALA A 310 0.21 32.16 -4.14
C ALA A 310 -0.87 31.63 -5.09
N VAL A 311 -1.22 30.34 -4.97
CA VAL A 311 -2.38 29.80 -5.69
C VAL A 311 -3.63 30.46 -5.11
N THR A 312 -4.05 31.57 -5.72
CA THR A 312 -5.34 32.21 -5.45
C THR A 312 -6.37 31.61 -6.40
N ASP A 313 -6.79 30.37 -6.14
CA ASP A 313 -8.15 29.98 -6.51
C ASP A 313 -9.06 30.61 -5.45
N ALA A 314 -9.26 31.93 -5.57
CA ALA A 314 -10.30 32.61 -4.82
C ALA A 314 -11.63 32.13 -5.39
N GLY A 315 -12.17 31.06 -4.81
CA GLY A 315 -13.55 30.68 -5.03
C GLY A 315 -14.49 31.86 -4.74
N THR A 316 -15.70 31.82 -5.29
CA THR A 316 -16.71 32.84 -5.01
C THR A 316 -16.91 33.00 -3.49
N PRO A 317 -17.11 34.23 -2.96
CA PRO A 317 -17.17 34.52 -1.53
C PRO A 317 -18.16 33.65 -0.71
N ASP A 318 -19.16 33.08 -1.37
CA ASP A 318 -20.21 32.25 -0.78
C ASP A 318 -20.04 30.73 -1.02
N ALA A 319 -18.98 30.30 -1.71
CA ALA A 319 -18.73 28.88 -1.93
C ALA A 319 -18.17 28.21 -0.65
N PRO A 320 -18.69 27.04 -0.23
CA PRO A 320 -18.17 26.33 0.93
C PRO A 320 -16.70 25.90 0.68
N LEU A 321 -15.82 26.25 1.61
CA LEU A 321 -14.43 25.77 1.61
C LEU A 321 -14.40 24.25 1.79
N THR A 322 -13.65 23.55 0.93
CA THR A 322 -13.51 22.09 0.98
C THR A 322 -12.12 21.69 1.49
N GLY A 323 -12.02 20.54 2.17
CA GLY A 323 -10.78 20.07 2.76
C GLY A 323 -10.80 18.59 3.15
N THR A 324 -9.71 18.12 3.76
CA THR A 324 -9.60 16.73 4.24
C THR A 324 -10.09 16.61 5.67
N GLY A 325 -11.12 15.79 5.91
CA GLY A 325 -11.63 15.55 7.26
C GLY A 325 -10.62 14.79 8.13
N ALA A 326 -10.09 15.45 9.16
CA ALA A 326 -9.13 14.86 10.11
C ALA A 326 -9.81 14.25 11.36
N CYS A 327 -10.95 14.77 11.77
CA CYS A 327 -11.75 14.29 12.89
C CYS A 327 -13.24 14.22 12.50
N GLY A 328 -13.96 13.24 13.02
CA GLY A 328 -15.41 13.15 12.85
C GLY A 328 -16.15 14.11 13.79
N GLY A 329 -17.19 14.76 13.30
CA GLY A 329 -18.06 15.67 14.06
C GLY A 329 -18.56 16.86 13.23
N ARG A 330 -19.49 17.63 13.78
CA ARG A 330 -19.90 18.96 13.29
C ARG A 330 -19.95 19.95 14.46
N VAL A 331 -19.39 21.14 14.29
CA VAL A 331 -19.52 22.27 15.22
C VAL A 331 -19.78 23.54 14.43
N CYS A 332 -20.37 24.52 15.09
CA CYS A 332 -20.47 25.89 14.62
C CYS A 332 -19.93 26.80 15.73
N GLY A 333 -19.11 27.78 15.37
CA GLY A 333 -18.46 28.70 16.29
C GLY A 333 -17.68 29.78 15.54
N THR A 334 -17.26 30.83 16.24
CA THR A 334 -16.49 31.93 15.66
C THR A 334 -15.09 31.45 15.29
N ALA A 335 -14.62 31.76 14.08
CA ALA A 335 -13.26 31.43 13.66
C ALA A 335 -12.23 32.39 14.31
N ALA A 336 -11.21 31.82 14.96
CA ALA A 336 -10.04 32.52 15.46
C ALA A 336 -8.84 32.23 14.55
N VAL A 337 -8.49 33.20 13.71
CA VAL A 337 -7.37 33.06 12.75
C VAL A 337 -6.07 33.40 13.46
N VAL A 338 -5.26 32.38 13.77
CA VAL A 338 -3.99 32.50 14.48
C VAL A 338 -2.91 31.79 13.69
N LEU A 339 -2.06 32.56 13.01
CA LEU A 339 -1.02 32.03 12.11
C LEU A 339 0.26 31.59 12.84
N ASP A 340 0.44 32.03 14.10
CA ASP A 340 1.58 31.69 14.94
C ASP A 340 1.17 31.59 16.42
N VAL A 341 1.87 30.74 17.20
CA VAL A 341 1.58 30.48 18.62
C VAL A 341 1.72 31.75 19.48
N SER A 342 2.46 32.76 19.04
CA SER A 342 2.55 34.04 19.75
C SER A 342 1.24 34.83 19.84
N GLY A 343 0.28 34.59 18.94
CA GLY A 343 -1.03 35.24 18.92
C GLY A 343 -2.13 34.51 19.67
N ILE A 344 -1.75 33.55 20.54
CA ILE A 344 -2.66 32.63 21.22
C ILE A 344 -3.50 33.27 22.33
N ASP A 345 -3.02 34.36 22.90
CA ASP A 345 -3.72 35.18 23.89
C ASP A 345 -5.05 35.74 23.35
N ARG A 346 -5.22 35.74 22.02
CA ARG A 346 -6.44 36.18 21.33
C ARG A 346 -7.51 35.09 21.21
N ILE A 347 -7.19 33.84 21.57
CA ILE A 347 -8.12 32.71 21.46
C ILE A 347 -8.99 32.65 22.70
N LEU A 348 -10.30 32.79 22.49
CA LEU A 348 -11.30 32.60 23.54
C LEU A 348 -11.78 31.14 23.58
N PRO A 349 -12.26 30.66 24.74
CA PRO A 349 -13.01 29.41 24.81
C PRO A 349 -14.17 29.41 23.79
N ASP A 350 -14.45 28.25 23.18
CA ASP A 350 -15.52 28.04 22.18
C ASP A 350 -15.29 28.64 20.76
N GLN A 351 -14.10 29.17 20.46
CA GLN A 351 -13.71 29.54 19.09
C GLN A 351 -13.13 28.36 18.29
N ILE A 352 -13.27 28.41 16.95
CA ILE A 352 -12.66 27.46 16.02
C ILE A 352 -11.28 27.99 15.61
N LEU A 353 -10.21 27.28 15.96
CA LEU A 353 -8.85 27.66 15.55
C LEU A 353 -8.68 27.46 14.04
N VAL A 354 -8.23 28.52 13.38
CA VAL A 354 -7.82 28.53 11.99
C VAL A 354 -6.35 28.93 11.91
N THR A 355 -5.49 28.03 11.45
CA THR A 355 -4.04 28.25 11.33
C THR A 355 -3.49 27.69 10.03
N ARG A 356 -2.25 28.06 9.69
CA ARG A 356 -1.55 27.59 8.48
C ARG A 356 -1.02 26.18 8.65
N GLN A 357 -0.39 25.90 9.78
CA GLN A 357 0.21 24.61 10.10
C GLN A 357 0.28 24.44 11.61
N THR A 358 0.10 23.22 12.08
CA THR A 358 0.36 22.84 13.46
C THR A 358 1.61 21.96 13.54
N ASP A 359 2.43 22.23 14.53
CA ASP A 359 3.58 21.41 14.90
C ASP A 359 3.40 20.89 16.33
N PRO A 360 4.31 20.05 16.86
CA PRO A 360 4.13 19.51 18.20
C PRO A 360 4.13 20.54 19.34
N GLY A 361 4.60 21.78 19.11
CA GLY A 361 4.49 22.91 20.04
C GLY A 361 3.04 23.38 20.24
N TRP A 362 2.15 23.11 19.28
CA TRP A 362 0.72 23.42 19.38
C TRP A 362 -0.03 22.50 20.37
N ALA A 363 0.59 21.45 20.88
CA ALA A 363 -0.06 20.54 21.83
C ALA A 363 -0.60 21.25 23.09
N ALA A 364 0.13 22.27 23.58
CA ALA A 364 -0.31 23.06 24.71
C ALA A 364 -1.46 24.04 24.36
N VAL A 365 -1.63 24.36 23.08
CA VAL A 365 -2.71 25.19 22.57
C VAL A 365 -4.02 24.43 22.51
N PHE A 366 -3.98 23.18 22.02
CA PHE A 366 -5.18 22.36 21.84
C PHE A 366 -5.89 22.04 23.16
N PHE A 367 -5.18 22.08 24.29
CA PHE A 367 -5.80 21.95 25.60
C PHE A 367 -6.77 23.10 25.92
N MET A 368 -6.48 24.31 25.44
CA MET A 368 -7.25 25.53 25.76
C MET A 368 -8.50 25.71 24.88
N ILE A 369 -8.48 25.18 23.67
CA ILE A 369 -9.59 25.26 22.72
C ILE A 369 -10.64 24.22 23.14
N ARG A 370 -11.58 24.61 24.01
CA ARG A 370 -12.72 23.76 24.40
C ARG A 370 -13.85 23.93 23.40
N GLY A 371 -14.48 22.81 23.02
CA GLY A 371 -15.81 22.84 22.41
C GLY A 371 -16.88 22.85 23.50
N ARG A 372 -17.97 23.58 23.28
CA ARG A 372 -19.08 23.76 24.21
C ARG A 372 -19.55 22.44 24.87
N PRO A 373 -19.83 22.42 26.19
CA PRO A 373 -20.46 21.28 26.86
C PRO A 373 -21.79 20.93 26.18
N GLY A 374 -21.97 19.68 25.78
CA GLY A 374 -23.19 19.20 25.09
C GLY A 374 -23.05 18.94 23.59
N SER A 375 -21.94 19.34 22.96
CA SER A 375 -21.61 18.83 21.62
C SER A 375 -21.05 17.41 21.72
N THR A 376 -21.48 16.50 20.83
CA THR A 376 -21.05 15.09 20.82
C THR A 376 -19.57 14.90 20.47
N ALA A 377 -18.82 15.97 20.21
CA ALA A 377 -17.42 15.94 19.84
C ALA A 377 -16.54 16.39 21.01
N GLY A 378 -15.91 15.43 21.68
CA GLY A 378 -14.92 15.69 22.74
C GLY A 378 -13.55 16.16 22.23
N ARG A 379 -13.47 16.98 21.18
CA ARG A 379 -12.22 17.55 20.64
C ARG A 379 -12.45 18.99 20.12
N PRO A 380 -11.44 19.89 20.20
CA PRO A 380 -11.46 21.11 19.42
C PRO A 380 -11.59 20.79 17.93
N TYR A 381 -12.32 21.63 17.20
CA TYR A 381 -12.34 21.58 15.75
C TYR A 381 -11.24 22.50 15.24
N GLU A 382 -10.38 21.91 14.43
CA GLU A 382 -9.27 22.59 13.77
C GLU A 382 -9.60 22.65 12.28
N SER A 383 -9.49 23.84 11.68
CA SER A 383 -9.55 24.01 10.23
C SER A 383 -8.24 24.59 9.74
N TYR A 384 -7.57 23.89 8.83
CA TYR A 384 -6.29 24.33 8.28
C TYR A 384 -6.53 25.08 6.96
N LEU A 385 -5.99 26.30 6.86
CA LEU A 385 -5.89 27.00 5.59
C LEU A 385 -4.67 26.46 4.84
N ALA A 386 -4.89 25.40 4.06
CA ALA A 386 -3.90 24.91 3.10
C ALA A 386 -4.45 25.12 1.69
N ALA A 387 -3.88 26.08 0.95
CA ALA A 387 -4.22 26.27 -0.45
C ALA A 387 -3.81 25.00 -1.23
N GLY A 388 -4.79 24.27 -1.76
CA GLY A 388 -4.56 23.34 -2.87
C GLY A 388 -3.83 22.03 -2.57
N GLN A 389 -3.96 21.43 -1.38
CA GLN A 389 -3.49 20.04 -1.18
C GLN A 389 -4.30 19.08 -2.05
N ARG A 390 -3.81 18.83 -3.26
CA ARG A 390 -4.20 17.67 -4.06
C ARG A 390 -3.69 16.43 -3.34
N ARG A 391 -4.51 15.37 -3.29
CA ARG A 391 -4.11 14.05 -2.79
C ARG A 391 -2.67 13.72 -3.23
N ILE A 392 -1.76 13.57 -2.27
CA ILE A 392 -0.41 13.09 -2.55
C ILE A 392 -0.56 11.66 -3.09
N ALA A 393 -0.33 11.51 -4.39
CA ALA A 393 -0.28 10.23 -5.07
C ALA A 393 1.13 10.06 -5.61
N GLY A 394 1.81 8.97 -5.22
CA GLY A 394 3.18 8.67 -5.67
C GLY A 394 3.29 8.31 -7.15
N THR A 395 2.24 8.53 -7.95
CA THR A 395 2.20 8.27 -9.39
C THR A 395 3.18 9.17 -10.14
N ARG A 396 3.24 10.46 -9.78
CA ARG A 396 4.21 11.41 -10.38
C ARG A 396 5.65 11.03 -10.05
N THR A 397 5.91 10.67 -8.79
CA THR A 397 7.24 10.22 -8.35
C THR A 397 7.66 8.95 -9.08
N ARG A 398 6.77 7.96 -9.23
CA ARG A 398 7.04 6.74 -10.00
C ARG A 398 7.36 7.01 -11.47
N VAL A 399 6.57 7.85 -12.14
CA VAL A 399 6.84 8.26 -13.53
C VAL A 399 8.21 8.94 -13.65
N LEU A 400 8.62 9.70 -12.63
CA LEU A 400 9.93 10.36 -12.62
C LEU A 400 11.08 9.37 -12.40
N LEU A 401 10.93 8.46 -11.43
CA LEU A 401 11.89 7.41 -11.12
C LEU A 401 12.13 6.49 -12.33
N ASP A 402 11.05 6.11 -13.02
CA ASP A 402 11.11 5.32 -14.25
C ASP A 402 11.88 6.06 -15.37
N ARG A 403 11.65 7.37 -15.54
CA ARG A 403 12.39 8.20 -16.52
C ARG A 403 13.88 8.32 -16.20
N LEU A 404 14.24 8.27 -14.93
CA LEU A 404 15.63 8.36 -14.46
C LEU A 404 16.32 6.99 -14.41
N GLY A 405 15.65 5.91 -14.79
CA GLY A 405 16.18 4.55 -14.69
C GLY A 405 16.37 4.06 -13.25
N LEU A 406 15.81 4.77 -12.27
CA LEU A 406 15.89 4.44 -10.85
C LEU A 406 14.70 3.56 -10.49
N GLN A 407 14.90 2.24 -10.51
CA GLN A 407 13.86 1.32 -10.09
C GLN A 407 13.74 1.32 -8.56
N GLU A 408 12.64 1.86 -8.04
CA GLU A 408 12.23 1.55 -6.67
C GLU A 408 11.91 0.05 -6.59
N PRO A 409 12.50 -0.71 -5.64
CA PRO A 409 12.12 -2.10 -5.45
C PRO A 409 10.62 -2.15 -5.15
N ARG A 410 9.85 -2.76 -6.05
CA ARG A 410 8.41 -2.90 -5.88
C ARG A 410 8.15 -3.58 -4.54
N LEU A 411 7.16 -3.07 -3.81
CA LEU A 411 6.71 -3.64 -2.55
C LEU A 411 6.03 -5.00 -2.83
N GLY A 412 6.86 -6.02 -3.00
CA GLY A 412 6.48 -7.39 -3.34
C GLY A 412 6.56 -8.32 -2.13
N ALA A 413 6.13 -9.56 -2.35
CA ALA A 413 6.13 -10.61 -1.33
C ALA A 413 7.50 -10.80 -0.68
N GLU A 414 8.56 -10.78 -1.48
CA GLU A 414 9.94 -10.94 -1.03
C GLU A 414 10.38 -9.80 -0.10
N LEU A 415 10.09 -8.55 -0.48
CA LEU A 415 10.44 -7.38 0.33
C LEU A 415 9.64 -7.35 1.64
N LEU A 416 8.34 -7.67 1.58
CA LEU A 416 7.49 -7.82 2.77
C LEU A 416 7.94 -8.97 3.67
N HIS A 417 8.38 -10.08 3.09
CA HIS A 417 8.87 -11.23 3.84
C HIS A 417 10.18 -10.89 4.58
N ARG A 418 11.12 -10.20 3.93
CA ARG A 418 12.34 -9.68 4.56
C ARG A 418 12.02 -8.75 5.73
N TYR A 419 11.10 -7.80 5.55
CA TYR A 419 10.68 -6.92 6.63
C TYR A 419 10.06 -7.70 7.80
N PHE A 420 9.13 -8.61 7.56
CA PHE A 420 8.50 -9.40 8.62
C PHE A 420 9.43 -10.42 9.27
N ALA A 421 10.39 -10.99 8.53
CA ALA A 421 11.43 -11.84 9.08
C ALA A 421 12.33 -11.04 10.03
N GLN A 422 12.72 -9.82 9.64
CA GLN A 422 13.51 -8.93 10.49
C GLN A 422 12.75 -8.48 11.73
N TYR A 423 11.46 -8.11 11.61
CA TYR A 423 10.62 -7.78 12.78
C TYR A 423 10.44 -8.96 13.74
N ARG A 424 10.35 -10.19 13.25
CA ARG A 424 10.33 -11.40 14.11
C ARG A 424 11.67 -11.65 14.78
N ARG A 425 12.79 -11.50 14.06
CA ARG A 425 14.16 -11.62 14.60
C ARG A 425 14.42 -10.62 15.72
N LEU A 426 13.86 -9.42 15.60
CA LEU A 426 13.94 -8.35 16.59
C LEU A 426 12.90 -8.48 17.73
N GLY A 427 12.08 -9.55 17.75
CA GLY A 427 11.07 -9.77 18.78
C GLY A 427 9.86 -8.83 18.73
N VAL A 428 9.72 -8.05 17.64
CA VAL A 428 8.63 -7.08 17.44
C VAL A 428 7.34 -7.78 17.02
N LEU A 429 7.46 -8.90 16.29
CA LEU A 429 6.36 -9.79 15.91
C LEU A 429 6.56 -11.17 16.57
N PRO A 430 5.49 -11.86 16.99
CA PRO A 430 5.59 -13.20 17.55
C PRO A 430 6.16 -14.19 16.52
N ALA A 431 7.02 -15.08 16.99
CA ALA A 431 7.51 -16.20 16.18
C ALA A 431 6.34 -17.15 15.91
N GLN A 432 5.84 -17.17 14.67
CA GLN A 432 5.04 -18.29 14.20
C GLN A 432 5.96 -19.35 13.59
N PRO A 433 5.66 -20.65 13.78
CA PRO A 433 6.33 -21.72 13.05
C PRO A 433 5.89 -21.62 11.59
N MET A 434 6.64 -20.91 10.77
CA MET A 434 6.54 -21.01 9.32
C MET A 434 7.53 -22.07 8.86
N ARG A 435 7.05 -23.18 8.29
CA ARG A 435 7.90 -23.98 7.40
C ARG A 435 8.23 -23.09 6.21
N SER A 436 9.49 -22.69 6.08
CA SER A 436 9.95 -22.08 4.84
C SER A 436 9.88 -23.17 3.77
N PRO A 437 9.24 -22.94 2.61
CA PRO A 437 9.30 -23.92 1.54
C PRO A 437 10.78 -24.12 1.18
N PRO A 438 11.25 -25.36 0.99
CA PRO A 438 12.63 -25.60 0.61
C PRO A 438 12.94 -24.87 -0.70
N SER A 439 14.02 -24.11 -0.73
CA SER A 439 14.49 -23.47 -1.97
C SER A 439 14.88 -24.54 -2.98
N ILE A 440 14.16 -24.66 -4.09
CA ILE A 440 14.55 -25.55 -5.18
C ILE A 440 15.59 -24.86 -6.03
N ARG A 441 16.72 -25.55 -6.22
CA ARG A 441 17.69 -25.22 -7.26
C ARG A 441 17.13 -25.74 -8.58
N VAL A 442 16.79 -24.83 -9.49
CA VAL A 442 16.17 -25.17 -10.80
C VAL A 442 17.06 -26.14 -11.60
N GLU A 443 18.38 -26.09 -11.39
CA GLU A 443 19.38 -26.97 -11.98
C GLU A 443 19.10 -28.45 -11.66
N ARG A 444 18.63 -28.76 -10.44
CA ARG A 444 18.25 -30.14 -10.06
C ARG A 444 17.00 -30.64 -10.79
N VAL A 445 16.14 -29.74 -11.23
CA VAL A 445 14.95 -30.09 -12.03
C VAL A 445 15.40 -30.55 -13.42
N LEU A 446 16.41 -29.89 -14.00
CA LEU A 446 16.97 -30.22 -15.31
C LEU A 446 17.68 -31.59 -15.30
N GLU A 447 18.31 -31.96 -14.19
CA GLU A 447 18.99 -33.25 -14.00
C GLU A 447 18.05 -34.44 -13.80
N GLY A 448 16.77 -34.20 -13.51
CA GLY A 448 15.81 -35.24 -13.18
C GLY A 448 15.25 -36.01 -14.39
N PRO A 449 14.53 -37.12 -14.16
CA PRO A 449 14.02 -37.95 -15.25
C PRO A 449 12.84 -37.27 -15.97
N TRP A 450 13.00 -37.04 -17.27
CA TRP A 450 11.97 -36.45 -18.13
C TRP A 450 11.22 -37.53 -18.91
N ARG A 451 9.89 -37.58 -18.76
CA ARG A 451 9.04 -38.42 -19.63
C ARG A 451 8.80 -37.67 -20.94
N ARG A 452 9.23 -38.25 -22.06
CA ARG A 452 8.95 -37.70 -23.39
C ARG A 452 7.46 -37.78 -23.70
N THR A 453 6.88 -36.68 -24.14
CA THR A 453 5.56 -36.63 -24.76
C THR A 453 5.69 -37.15 -26.18
N ALA A 454 5.03 -38.28 -26.45
CA ALA A 454 5.14 -38.98 -27.72
C ALA A 454 4.36 -38.24 -28.81
N ARG A 455 5.03 -37.31 -29.52
CA ARG A 455 4.92 -37.02 -30.97
C ARG A 455 5.54 -35.65 -31.24
N ASP A 456 6.23 -35.56 -32.38
CA ASP A 456 6.82 -34.36 -33.01
C ASP A 456 8.28 -33.98 -32.67
N ALA A 457 8.93 -34.51 -31.62
CA ALA A 457 10.32 -34.17 -31.27
C ALA A 457 11.33 -35.34 -31.27
N PRO A 458 11.44 -36.15 -32.34
CA PRO A 458 12.44 -37.23 -32.38
C PRO A 458 13.88 -36.72 -32.28
N ASP A 459 14.11 -35.45 -32.60
CA ASP A 459 15.39 -34.77 -32.62
C ASP A 459 15.77 -34.10 -31.28
N PHE A 460 14.91 -34.14 -30.27
CA PHE A 460 15.20 -33.55 -28.96
C PHE A 460 15.86 -34.56 -28.02
N ASP A 461 17.02 -34.18 -27.48
CA ASP A 461 17.79 -34.94 -26.50
C ASP A 461 17.71 -34.26 -25.12
N PRO A 462 16.97 -34.83 -24.14
CA PRO A 462 16.91 -34.31 -22.78
C PRO A 462 18.28 -34.23 -22.08
N GLY A 463 19.29 -34.98 -22.54
CA GLY A 463 20.65 -34.93 -21.99
C GLY A 463 21.35 -33.57 -22.13
N LEU A 464 20.84 -32.68 -22.98
CA LEU A 464 21.35 -31.31 -23.15
C LEU A 464 20.85 -30.33 -22.08
N LEU A 465 19.79 -30.67 -21.33
CA LEU A 465 19.14 -29.77 -20.38
C LEU A 465 20.08 -29.27 -19.26
N PRO A 466 20.95 -30.08 -18.64
CA PRO A 466 21.86 -29.61 -17.59
C PRO A 466 22.88 -28.57 -18.07
N GLN A 467 23.11 -28.46 -19.38
CA GLN A 467 24.04 -27.50 -19.99
C GLN A 467 23.35 -26.21 -20.45
N ALA A 468 22.02 -26.12 -20.28
CA ALA A 468 21.25 -24.97 -20.75
C ALA A 468 21.61 -23.70 -19.97
N ARG A 469 21.70 -22.57 -20.67
CA ARG A 469 21.72 -21.28 -20.01
C ARG A 469 20.29 -20.93 -19.56
N LEU A 470 20.15 -20.60 -18.28
CA LEU A 470 18.88 -20.29 -17.64
C LEU A 470 18.67 -18.78 -17.53
N GLU A 471 17.50 -18.31 -17.97
CA GLU A 471 17.03 -16.94 -17.75
C GLU A 471 15.62 -16.99 -17.16
N ARG A 472 15.38 -16.30 -16.05
CA ARG A 472 14.05 -16.24 -15.44
C ARG A 472 13.13 -15.36 -16.29
N ILE A 473 11.90 -15.81 -16.50
CA ILE A 473 10.84 -15.04 -17.14
C ILE A 473 9.90 -14.52 -16.06
N ASP A 474 9.78 -13.20 -15.93
CA ASP A 474 8.77 -12.59 -15.09
C ASP A 474 7.40 -12.74 -15.75
N SER A 475 6.55 -13.62 -15.20
CA SER A 475 5.18 -13.82 -15.70
C SER A 475 4.22 -12.88 -14.96
N ASP A 476 3.78 -11.84 -15.64
CA ASP A 476 2.79 -10.88 -15.14
C ASP A 476 1.34 -11.31 -15.47
N ASP A 477 1.13 -12.50 -16.07
CA ASP A 477 -0.06 -12.75 -16.89
C ASP A 477 -1.08 -13.80 -16.40
N ALA A 478 -0.72 -14.72 -15.50
CA ALA A 478 -1.59 -15.84 -15.11
C ALA A 478 -2.14 -15.68 -13.69
N ILE A 479 -3.43 -15.98 -13.44
CA ILE A 479 -4.06 -15.84 -12.10
C ILE A 479 -3.29 -16.59 -11.02
N LEU A 480 -2.92 -17.84 -11.30
CA LEU A 480 -2.22 -18.69 -10.32
C LEU A 480 -0.75 -18.31 -10.18
N SER A 481 -0.12 -17.81 -11.25
CA SER A 481 1.23 -17.23 -11.15
C SER A 481 1.22 -15.88 -10.42
N GLU A 482 0.17 -15.06 -10.58
CA GLU A 482 -0.05 -13.82 -9.83
C GLU A 482 -0.28 -14.12 -8.34
N ILE A 483 -1.10 -15.13 -8.03
CA ILE A 483 -1.32 -15.63 -6.68
C ILE A 483 -0.02 -16.19 -6.08
N ALA A 484 0.69 -17.07 -6.81
CA ALA A 484 1.97 -17.69 -6.42
C ALA A 484 3.06 -16.65 -6.16
N SER A 485 3.17 -15.62 -7.00
CA SER A 485 4.12 -14.52 -6.87
C SER A 485 3.96 -13.73 -5.56
N ALA A 486 2.77 -13.79 -4.92
CA ALA A 486 2.48 -13.10 -3.68
C ALA A 486 3.05 -13.78 -2.43
N ARG A 487 3.62 -14.99 -2.52
CA ARG A 487 4.17 -15.68 -1.34
C ARG A 487 5.33 -16.66 -1.58
N VAL A 488 5.72 -16.96 -2.82
CA VAL A 488 6.70 -18.03 -3.09
C VAL A 488 8.06 -17.49 -3.54
N ALA A 489 9.09 -17.95 -2.83
CA ALA A 489 10.52 -17.81 -3.13
C ALA A 489 10.88 -18.38 -4.51
N ASP A 490 12.10 -18.11 -5.00
CA ASP A 490 12.74 -18.38 -6.32
C ASP A 490 12.47 -19.70 -7.10
N SER A 491 11.65 -20.60 -6.57
CA SER A 491 11.47 -22.00 -6.99
C SER A 491 10.19 -22.31 -7.79
N VAL A 492 9.26 -21.36 -7.93
CA VAL A 492 8.05 -21.46 -8.79
C VAL A 492 8.10 -20.31 -9.77
N ALA A 493 8.57 -20.61 -10.99
CA ALA A 493 8.83 -19.61 -12.02
C ALA A 493 8.84 -20.24 -13.41
N LEU A 494 8.63 -19.39 -14.42
CA LEU A 494 8.93 -19.71 -15.81
C LEU A 494 10.41 -19.41 -16.07
N TRP A 495 11.11 -20.34 -16.71
CA TRP A 495 12.52 -20.20 -17.08
C TRP A 495 12.67 -20.40 -18.57
N ARG A 496 13.38 -19.48 -19.25
CA ARG A 496 13.88 -19.71 -20.60
C ARG A 496 15.16 -20.53 -20.52
N LEU A 497 15.26 -21.53 -21.39
CA LEU A 497 16.43 -22.37 -21.55
C LEU A 497 16.97 -22.14 -22.96
N ASP A 498 18.21 -21.64 -23.02
CA ASP A 498 18.93 -21.51 -24.27
C ASP A 498 19.87 -22.73 -24.40
N LEU A 499 19.53 -23.66 -25.31
CA LEU A 499 20.31 -24.87 -25.60
C LEU A 499 21.30 -24.62 -26.73
N ALA A 500 22.56 -24.96 -26.51
CA ALA A 500 23.60 -24.91 -27.54
C ALA A 500 23.37 -25.98 -28.63
N PRO A 501 23.80 -25.72 -29.89
CA PRO A 501 23.85 -26.72 -30.94
C PRO A 501 24.60 -27.98 -30.49
N ARG A 502 24.15 -29.16 -30.91
CA ARG A 502 24.91 -30.40 -30.73
C ARG A 502 26.19 -30.32 -31.59
N GLU A 503 27.34 -30.77 -31.07
CA GLU A 503 28.58 -30.84 -31.86
C GLU A 503 28.35 -31.65 -33.15
N GLY A 504 28.66 -31.03 -34.31
CA GLY A 504 28.44 -31.62 -35.64
C GLY A 504 27.06 -31.35 -36.27
N ALA A 505 26.13 -30.68 -35.57
CA ALA A 505 24.85 -30.23 -36.14
C ALA A 505 24.93 -28.78 -36.66
N ALA A 506 24.13 -28.44 -37.68
CA ALA A 506 24.07 -27.07 -38.22
C ALA A 506 23.71 -26.03 -37.13
N ALA A 507 24.22 -24.79 -37.26
CA ALA A 507 23.96 -23.68 -36.31
C ALA A 507 22.45 -23.40 -36.07
N ALA A 508 21.58 -23.81 -36.99
CA ALA A 508 20.13 -23.77 -36.87
C ALA A 508 19.53 -24.73 -35.80
N SER A 509 20.37 -25.49 -35.08
CA SER A 509 19.94 -26.41 -34.01
C SER A 509 19.92 -25.80 -32.61
N ALA A 510 20.36 -24.54 -32.45
CA ALA A 510 20.15 -23.79 -31.21
C ALA A 510 18.65 -23.67 -30.92
N ARG A 511 18.21 -24.13 -29.75
CA ARG A 511 16.78 -24.29 -29.44
C ARG A 511 16.46 -23.58 -28.13
N GLN A 512 15.46 -22.71 -28.17
CA GLN A 512 14.93 -22.04 -26.99
C GLN A 512 13.71 -22.77 -26.48
N LEU A 513 13.73 -23.14 -25.20
CA LEU A 513 12.63 -23.82 -24.51
C LEU A 513 12.17 -23.00 -23.31
N VAL A 514 10.99 -23.34 -22.79
CA VAL A 514 10.45 -22.80 -21.55
C VAL A 514 10.24 -23.94 -20.56
N LEU A 515 10.87 -23.85 -19.39
CA LEU A 515 10.62 -24.70 -18.24
C LEU A 515 9.61 -23.99 -17.34
N LYS A 516 8.45 -24.60 -17.15
CA LYS A 516 7.43 -24.18 -16.19
C LYS A 516 7.52 -25.09 -14.96
N VAL A 517 8.07 -24.57 -13.85
CA VAL A 517 8.10 -25.26 -12.55
C VAL A 517 6.90 -24.83 -11.73
N LYS A 518 6.09 -25.79 -11.30
CA LYS A 518 4.83 -25.54 -10.59
C LYS A 518 4.97 -25.71 -9.08
N SER A 519 4.18 -24.92 -8.34
CA SER A 519 3.98 -25.08 -6.90
C SER A 519 3.37 -26.44 -6.57
N GLY A 520 3.54 -26.86 -5.32
CA GLY A 520 2.76 -27.97 -4.78
C GLY A 520 1.30 -27.61 -4.55
N GLU A 521 0.41 -28.60 -4.56
CA GLU A 521 -1.04 -28.38 -4.37
C GLU A 521 -1.33 -27.75 -3.00
N CYS A 522 -0.75 -28.31 -1.93
CA CYS A 522 -0.86 -27.76 -0.58
C CYS A 522 -0.37 -26.31 -0.49
N GLU A 523 0.69 -25.96 -1.21
CA GLU A 523 1.28 -24.61 -1.20
C GLU A 523 0.34 -23.60 -1.86
N LEU A 524 -0.31 -23.98 -2.97
CA LEU A 524 -1.29 -23.15 -3.68
C LEU A 524 -2.59 -22.99 -2.88
N GLU A 525 -3.07 -24.05 -2.23
CA GLU A 525 -4.23 -24.01 -1.34
C GLU A 525 -3.97 -23.09 -0.14
N GLU A 526 -2.86 -23.27 0.57
CA GLU A 526 -2.49 -22.42 1.70
C GLU A 526 -2.36 -20.95 1.30
N LEU A 527 -1.84 -20.70 0.10
CA LEU A 527 -1.66 -19.37 -0.44
C LEU A 527 -3.00 -18.69 -0.76
N THR A 528 -3.90 -19.37 -1.46
CA THR A 528 -5.21 -18.83 -1.81
C THR A 528 -6.05 -18.55 -0.55
N VAL A 529 -6.04 -19.46 0.42
CA VAL A 529 -6.64 -19.27 1.75
C VAL A 529 -6.02 -18.08 2.47
N THR A 530 -4.70 -17.93 2.41
CA THR A 530 -3.99 -16.81 3.05
C THR A 530 -4.33 -15.47 2.40
N LEU A 531 -4.30 -15.38 1.06
CA LEU A 531 -4.65 -14.15 0.35
C LEU A 531 -6.11 -13.75 0.61
N ALA A 532 -7.03 -14.71 0.55
CA ALA A 532 -8.43 -14.50 0.90
C ALA A 532 -8.56 -14.00 2.35
N GLY A 533 -7.86 -14.62 3.31
CA GLY A 533 -7.85 -14.23 4.72
C GLY A 533 -7.26 -12.84 4.98
N LEU A 534 -6.21 -12.46 4.25
CA LEU A 534 -5.60 -11.13 4.28
C LEU A 534 -6.53 -10.06 3.69
N CYS A 535 -7.33 -10.41 2.69
CA CYS A 535 -8.40 -9.56 2.17
C CYS A 535 -9.52 -9.38 3.21
N ARG A 536 -10.08 -10.50 3.69
CA ARG A 536 -11.06 -10.57 4.77
C ARG A 536 -11.00 -11.93 5.48
N PRO A 537 -10.98 -11.98 6.82
CA PRO A 537 -11.02 -13.24 7.56
C PRO A 537 -12.19 -14.19 7.23
N ALA A 538 -13.37 -13.66 6.89
CA ALA A 538 -14.51 -14.48 6.46
C ALA A 538 -14.22 -15.19 5.12
N LEU A 539 -13.62 -14.49 4.15
CA LEU A 539 -13.17 -15.09 2.90
C LEU A 539 -12.11 -16.16 3.15
N GLY A 540 -11.14 -15.94 4.03
CA GLY A 540 -10.14 -16.97 4.38
C GLY A 540 -10.78 -18.26 4.90
N GLN A 541 -11.77 -18.16 5.79
CA GLN A 541 -12.50 -19.32 6.32
C GLN A 541 -13.33 -20.02 5.24
N LEU A 542 -13.98 -19.25 4.37
CA LEU A 542 -14.82 -19.79 3.30
C LEU A 542 -13.97 -20.43 2.19
N PHE A 543 -12.83 -19.82 1.83
CA PHE A 543 -11.84 -20.40 0.93
C PHE A 543 -11.29 -21.70 1.52
N GLN A 544 -10.95 -21.73 2.81
CA GLN A 544 -10.49 -22.97 3.45
C GLN A 544 -11.56 -24.06 3.45
N ARG A 545 -12.81 -23.70 3.74
CA ARG A 545 -13.95 -24.64 3.75
C ARG A 545 -14.24 -25.22 2.36
N PHE A 546 -14.13 -24.39 1.31
CA PHE A 546 -14.51 -24.73 -0.05
C PHE A 546 -13.30 -24.86 -0.99
N GLN A 547 -12.09 -25.09 -0.47
CA GLN A 547 -10.85 -25.04 -1.26
C GLN A 547 -10.86 -26.01 -2.46
N GLY A 548 -11.47 -27.19 -2.28
CA GLY A 548 -11.65 -28.18 -3.34
C GLY A 548 -12.62 -27.76 -4.45
N ASP A 549 -13.44 -26.73 -4.21
CA ASP A 549 -14.53 -26.30 -5.10
C ASP A 549 -14.22 -25.01 -5.88
N LEU A 550 -13.06 -24.39 -5.65
CA LEU A 550 -12.67 -23.11 -6.29
C LEU A 550 -12.11 -23.28 -7.72
N GLY A 551 -12.12 -24.50 -8.26
CA GLY A 551 -11.53 -24.84 -9.55
C GLY A 551 -9.99 -24.84 -9.58
N LEU A 552 -9.35 -24.55 -8.44
CA LEU A 552 -7.90 -24.47 -8.28
C LEU A 552 -7.28 -25.81 -7.85
N ALA A 553 -8.05 -26.66 -7.17
CA ALA A 553 -7.65 -28.01 -6.81
C ALA A 553 -7.37 -28.84 -8.08
N GLY A 554 -6.30 -29.63 -8.06
CA GLY A 554 -5.86 -30.43 -9.20
C GLY A 554 -5.31 -29.63 -10.39
N SER A 555 -5.15 -28.31 -10.28
CA SER A 555 -4.70 -27.46 -11.41
C SER A 555 -3.31 -27.83 -11.94
N THR A 556 -2.43 -28.27 -11.05
CA THR A 556 -1.08 -28.70 -11.41
C THR A 556 -1.08 -30.00 -12.23
N GLU A 557 -1.81 -31.02 -11.77
CA GLU A 557 -1.95 -32.30 -12.46
C GLU A 557 -2.72 -32.15 -13.78
N ARG A 558 -3.78 -31.34 -13.77
CA ARG A 558 -4.65 -31.10 -14.93
C ARG A 558 -3.91 -30.63 -16.18
N GLU A 559 -3.08 -29.61 -16.06
CA GLU A 559 -2.33 -29.10 -17.21
C GLU A 559 -1.40 -30.18 -17.78
N LEU A 560 -0.74 -30.97 -16.92
CA LEU A 560 0.11 -32.08 -17.36
C LEU A 560 -0.68 -33.16 -18.12
N GLU A 561 -1.87 -33.50 -17.64
CA GLU A 561 -2.74 -34.47 -18.29
C GLU A 561 -3.22 -34.00 -19.66
N LEU A 562 -3.51 -32.70 -19.81
CA LEU A 562 -3.88 -32.11 -21.10
C LEU A 562 -2.72 -32.15 -22.10
N TYR A 563 -1.48 -31.83 -21.68
CA TYR A 563 -0.30 -31.98 -22.54
C TYR A 563 0.03 -33.44 -22.85
N ALA A 564 -0.40 -34.39 -22.02
CA ALA A 564 -0.23 -35.83 -22.25
C ALA A 564 -1.34 -36.43 -23.14
N LEU A 565 -2.42 -35.70 -23.41
CA LEU A 565 -3.55 -36.19 -24.19
C LEU A 565 -3.19 -36.36 -25.66
N ASN A 566 -3.50 -37.53 -26.22
CA ASN A 566 -3.36 -37.80 -27.64
C ASN A 566 -4.60 -37.35 -28.43
N GLU A 567 -4.93 -36.06 -28.38
CA GLU A 567 -6.06 -35.45 -29.09
C GLU A 567 -5.57 -34.46 -30.15
N PRO A 568 -5.55 -34.84 -31.45
CA PRO A 568 -5.02 -34.01 -32.52
C PRO A 568 -5.70 -32.64 -32.67
N ARG A 569 -6.99 -32.52 -32.29
CA ARG A 569 -7.70 -31.23 -32.30
C ARG A 569 -7.08 -30.27 -31.29
N LEU A 570 -6.80 -30.75 -30.07
CA LEU A 570 -6.20 -29.95 -29.00
C LEU A 570 -4.73 -29.62 -29.30
N GLN A 571 -3.94 -30.61 -29.72
CA GLN A 571 -2.50 -30.48 -29.94
C GLN A 571 -2.13 -29.37 -30.94
N ARG A 572 -2.98 -29.09 -31.92
CA ARG A 572 -2.78 -28.00 -32.89
C ARG A 572 -2.81 -26.61 -32.27
N HIS A 573 -3.44 -26.49 -31.11
CA HIS A 573 -3.65 -25.25 -30.36
C HIS A 573 -2.82 -25.15 -29.09
N LEU A 574 -2.03 -26.18 -28.76
CA LEU A 574 -1.12 -26.16 -27.61
C LEU A 574 0.29 -25.72 -28.02
N PRO A 575 1.08 -25.15 -27.09
CA PRO A 575 2.53 -25.20 -27.17
C PRO A 575 2.99 -26.65 -27.30
N ARG A 576 4.00 -26.87 -28.11
CA ARG A 576 4.68 -28.15 -28.20
C ARG A 576 5.35 -28.44 -26.87
N CYS A 577 5.00 -29.59 -26.29
CA CYS A 577 5.63 -30.10 -25.07
C CYS A 577 6.75 -31.08 -25.44
N TYR A 578 7.93 -30.87 -24.87
CA TYR A 578 9.12 -31.71 -25.06
C TYR A 578 9.33 -32.72 -23.93
N GLY A 579 8.77 -32.45 -22.75
CA GLY A 579 8.95 -33.30 -21.59
C GLY A 579 8.03 -32.93 -20.43
N LEU A 580 7.68 -33.96 -19.67
CA LEU A 580 6.89 -33.88 -18.45
C LEU A 580 7.69 -34.50 -17.30
N GLN A 581 7.68 -33.84 -16.15
CA GLN A 581 8.25 -34.39 -14.91
C GLN A 581 7.20 -34.35 -13.80
N ARG A 582 6.86 -35.54 -13.28
CA ARG A 582 5.97 -35.69 -12.11
C ARG A 582 6.82 -35.76 -10.84
N ARG A 583 6.42 -35.05 -9.79
CA ARG A 583 7.03 -35.10 -8.45
C ARG A 583 8.55 -34.89 -8.44
N VAL A 584 8.99 -33.70 -8.85
CA VAL A 584 10.39 -33.26 -8.84
C VAL A 584 11.03 -33.39 -7.45
N ASN A 585 10.28 -33.05 -6.39
CA ASN A 585 10.56 -33.33 -4.97
C ASN A 585 9.19 -33.38 -4.25
N ASP A 586 8.82 -34.51 -3.62
CA ASP A 586 7.64 -34.72 -2.75
C ASP A 586 6.54 -33.63 -2.85
N ASP A 587 5.88 -33.53 -4.03
CA ASP A 587 4.77 -32.60 -4.39
C ASP A 587 5.07 -31.42 -5.33
N ARG A 588 6.04 -31.50 -6.25
CA ARG A 588 6.18 -30.49 -7.34
C ARG A 588 6.25 -31.07 -8.74
N TRP A 589 5.90 -30.29 -9.75
CA TRP A 589 5.77 -30.74 -11.13
C TRP A 589 6.43 -29.77 -12.11
N ALA A 590 6.87 -30.28 -13.25
CA ALA A 590 7.49 -29.45 -14.29
C ALA A 590 7.04 -29.83 -15.71
N LEU A 591 6.91 -28.80 -16.55
CA LEU A 591 6.61 -28.86 -17.97
C LEU A 591 7.77 -28.25 -18.75
N LEU A 592 8.22 -28.94 -19.80
CA LEU A 592 9.16 -28.41 -20.77
C LEU A 592 8.43 -28.13 -22.08
N LEU A 593 8.29 -26.86 -22.43
CA LEU A 593 7.50 -26.36 -23.55
C LEU A 593 8.39 -25.66 -24.58
N GLU A 594 7.90 -25.51 -25.80
CA GLU A 594 8.53 -24.62 -26.78
C GLU A 594 8.49 -23.16 -26.30
N CYS A 595 9.52 -22.40 -26.67
CA CYS A 595 9.48 -20.96 -26.52
C CYS A 595 8.62 -20.34 -27.63
N LEU A 596 7.65 -19.51 -27.23
CA LEU A 596 6.76 -18.79 -28.13
C LEU A 596 7.26 -17.35 -28.28
N PRO A 597 8.07 -17.01 -29.30
CA PRO A 597 8.59 -15.65 -29.46
C PRO A 597 7.49 -14.60 -29.61
N GLU A 598 6.32 -14.98 -30.14
CA GLU A 598 5.14 -14.13 -30.32
C GLU A 598 4.61 -13.57 -29.00
N THR A 599 4.92 -14.20 -27.86
CA THR A 599 4.52 -13.69 -26.54
C THR A 599 5.16 -12.35 -26.21
N ARG A 600 6.35 -12.07 -26.79
CA ARG A 600 7.14 -10.84 -26.60
C ARG A 600 7.06 -9.88 -27.79
N ASP A 601 6.49 -10.29 -28.91
CA ASP A 601 6.34 -9.44 -30.10
C ASP A 601 5.12 -8.50 -29.97
N PRO A 602 5.32 -7.17 -29.89
CA PRO A 602 4.23 -6.22 -29.80
C PRO A 602 3.27 -6.28 -30.99
N ALA A 603 3.77 -6.59 -32.19
CA ALA A 603 2.94 -6.67 -33.40
C ALA A 603 1.98 -7.86 -33.31
N SER A 604 2.48 -9.04 -32.93
CA SER A 604 1.65 -10.22 -32.65
C SER A 604 0.60 -9.96 -31.58
N ARG A 605 0.96 -9.29 -30.47
CA ARG A 605 0.02 -8.90 -29.40
C ARG A 605 -1.03 -7.88 -29.88
N GLN A 606 -0.66 -6.95 -30.76
CA GLN A 606 -1.60 -5.98 -31.33
C GLN A 606 -2.62 -6.67 -32.26
N ARG A 607 -2.19 -7.65 -33.05
CA ARG A 607 -3.07 -8.41 -33.94
C ARG A 607 -4.14 -9.19 -33.20
N LEU A 608 -3.85 -9.72 -32.01
CA LEU A 608 -4.86 -10.36 -31.16
C LEU A 608 -5.96 -9.40 -30.68
N ARG A 609 -5.72 -8.09 -30.70
CA ARG A 609 -6.71 -7.07 -30.31
C ARG A 609 -7.60 -6.61 -31.46
N ASP A 610 -7.25 -6.95 -32.69
CA ASP A 610 -8.04 -6.64 -33.88
C ASP A 610 -9.06 -7.76 -34.12
N PRO A 611 -10.37 -7.50 -33.93
CA PRO A 611 -11.41 -8.52 -34.09
C PRO A 611 -11.46 -9.13 -35.49
N ALA A 612 -11.18 -8.32 -36.53
CA ALA A 612 -11.25 -8.79 -37.91
C ALA A 612 -10.11 -9.76 -38.23
N VAL A 613 -8.94 -9.53 -37.64
CA VAL A 613 -7.76 -10.38 -37.82
C VAL A 613 -7.89 -11.68 -37.03
N VAL A 614 -8.34 -11.60 -35.78
CA VAL A 614 -8.32 -12.76 -34.87
C VAL A 614 -9.53 -13.68 -35.01
N ALA A 615 -10.70 -13.18 -35.47
CA ALA A 615 -11.94 -13.95 -35.49
C ALA A 615 -11.84 -15.31 -36.23
N PRO A 616 -11.23 -15.43 -37.43
CA PRO A 616 -11.13 -16.72 -38.11
C PRO A 616 -10.34 -17.76 -37.32
N ALA A 617 -9.19 -17.37 -36.76
CA ALA A 617 -8.34 -18.24 -35.95
C ALA A 617 -8.99 -18.60 -34.60
N LEU A 618 -9.72 -17.65 -34.01
CA LEU A 618 -10.47 -17.84 -32.77
C LEU A 618 -11.62 -18.85 -32.96
N LEU A 619 -12.42 -18.71 -34.03
CA LEU A 619 -13.53 -19.61 -34.33
C LEU A 619 -13.05 -21.03 -34.68
N GLU A 620 -11.93 -21.17 -35.40
CA GLU A 620 -11.31 -22.49 -35.61
C GLU A 620 -10.89 -23.13 -34.27
N ALA A 621 -10.18 -22.38 -33.42
CA ALA A 621 -9.74 -22.87 -32.12
C ALA A 621 -10.93 -23.29 -31.24
N PHE A 622 -11.99 -22.49 -31.19
CA PHE A 622 -13.19 -22.86 -30.46
C PHE A 622 -13.88 -24.11 -31.02
N GLY A 623 -14.00 -24.24 -32.34
CA GLY A 623 -14.57 -25.45 -32.95
C GLY A 623 -13.74 -26.70 -32.63
N ALA A 624 -12.42 -26.60 -32.72
CA ALA A 624 -11.51 -27.73 -32.44
C ALA A 624 -11.50 -28.13 -30.97
N ILE A 625 -11.32 -27.17 -30.06
CA ILE A 625 -11.19 -27.40 -28.61
C ILE A 625 -12.54 -27.82 -28.01
N HIS A 626 -13.60 -27.04 -28.25
CA HIS A 626 -14.89 -27.31 -27.64
C HIS A 626 -15.62 -28.52 -28.22
N ALA A 627 -15.16 -29.09 -29.34
CA ALA A 627 -15.71 -30.37 -29.81
C ALA A 627 -15.24 -31.55 -28.95
N ILE A 628 -14.20 -31.39 -28.13
CA ILE A 628 -13.67 -32.43 -27.26
C ILE A 628 -14.62 -32.62 -26.09
N GLY A 629 -15.29 -33.77 -26.06
CA GLY A 629 -16.23 -34.12 -25.00
C GLY A 629 -17.55 -33.33 -25.04
N PHE A 630 -17.89 -32.68 -26.17
CA PHE A 630 -19.14 -31.94 -26.33
C PHE A 630 -20.36 -32.85 -26.24
N GLY A 631 -21.26 -32.55 -25.31
CA GLY A 631 -22.54 -33.23 -25.18
C GLY A 631 -23.18 -33.06 -23.81
N ARG A 632 -24.39 -33.60 -23.66
CA ARG A 632 -25.10 -33.68 -22.36
C ARG A 632 -24.69 -34.95 -21.61
N GLY A 633 -24.70 -34.89 -20.28
CA GLY A 633 -24.38 -36.05 -19.43
C GLY A 633 -22.92 -36.10 -18.96
N PRO A 634 -22.48 -37.23 -18.37
CA PRO A 634 -21.14 -37.39 -17.85
C PRO A 634 -20.10 -37.34 -18.97
N ALA A 635 -18.89 -36.90 -18.63
CA ALA A 635 -17.80 -36.82 -19.59
C ALA A 635 -17.51 -38.21 -20.20
N PRO A 636 -17.24 -38.31 -21.51
CA PRO A 636 -16.62 -39.50 -22.07
C PRO A 636 -15.34 -39.81 -21.28
N ALA A 637 -15.03 -41.10 -21.07
CA ALA A 637 -13.84 -41.55 -20.34
C ALA A 637 -12.50 -40.97 -20.87
N ALA A 638 -12.52 -40.37 -22.07
CA ALA A 638 -11.39 -39.73 -22.72
C ALA A 638 -11.18 -38.24 -22.38
N THR A 639 -12.02 -37.59 -21.52
CA THR A 639 -11.86 -36.17 -21.15
C THR A 639 -10.93 -36.05 -19.94
N PRO A 640 -9.63 -35.72 -20.09
CA PRO A 640 -8.64 -35.84 -19.01
C PRO A 640 -8.63 -34.58 -18.14
N GLY A 641 -8.31 -34.73 -16.85
CA GLY A 641 -8.03 -33.63 -15.93
C GLY A 641 -9.20 -32.69 -15.60
N THR A 642 -10.34 -32.82 -16.27
CA THR A 642 -11.52 -31.98 -16.03
C THR A 642 -12.23 -32.50 -14.79
N GLY A 643 -12.02 -31.85 -13.64
CA GLY A 643 -12.71 -32.20 -12.40
C GLY A 643 -14.23 -32.23 -12.55
N THR A 644 -14.92 -32.82 -11.58
CA THR A 644 -16.39 -32.92 -11.63
C THR A 644 -17.02 -31.52 -11.54
N PRO A 645 -17.94 -31.15 -12.46
CA PRO A 645 -18.68 -29.89 -12.35
C PRO A 645 -19.43 -29.82 -11.02
N ARG A 646 -19.49 -28.63 -10.41
CA ARG A 646 -20.23 -28.43 -9.14
C ARG A 646 -21.72 -28.67 -9.33
N SER A 647 -22.30 -29.49 -8.45
CA SER A 647 -23.75 -29.70 -8.43
C SER A 647 -24.49 -28.42 -8.01
N PRO A 648 -25.78 -28.28 -8.35
CA PRO A 648 -26.60 -27.15 -7.88
C PRO A 648 -26.62 -27.05 -6.36
N GLU A 649 -26.70 -28.19 -5.67
CA GLU A 649 -26.67 -28.25 -4.20
C GLU A 649 -25.35 -27.69 -3.67
N ARG A 650 -24.22 -28.10 -4.29
CA ARG A 650 -22.90 -27.60 -3.88
C ARG A 650 -22.74 -26.11 -4.13
N MET A 651 -23.23 -25.59 -5.25
CA MET A 651 -23.23 -24.14 -5.50
C MET A 651 -24.06 -23.36 -4.49
N LEU A 652 -25.18 -23.92 -4.04
CA LEU A 652 -26.02 -23.33 -3.00
C LEU A 652 -25.35 -23.38 -1.62
N GLU A 653 -24.65 -24.47 -1.28
CA GLU A 653 -23.83 -24.54 -0.07
C GLU A 653 -22.74 -23.45 -0.05
N MET A 654 -22.24 -23.07 -1.21
CA MET A 654 -21.24 -22.00 -1.40
C MET A 654 -21.85 -20.59 -1.40
N LEU A 655 -23.17 -20.40 -1.24
CA LEU A 655 -23.78 -19.07 -1.16
C LEU A 655 -23.08 -18.11 -0.19
N PRO A 656 -22.63 -18.51 1.02
CA PRO A 656 -21.90 -17.62 1.91
C PRO A 656 -20.59 -17.10 1.29
N LEU A 657 -19.89 -17.94 0.52
CA LEU A 657 -18.68 -17.54 -0.22
C LEU A 657 -19.01 -16.52 -1.30
N TRP A 658 -20.04 -16.76 -2.10
CA TRP A 658 -20.45 -15.86 -3.18
C TRP A 658 -20.88 -14.48 -2.67
N HIS A 659 -21.66 -14.45 -1.59
CA HIS A 659 -22.04 -13.18 -0.95
C HIS A 659 -20.83 -12.43 -0.39
N GLU A 660 -19.92 -13.11 0.30
CA GLU A 660 -18.75 -12.45 0.86
C GLU A 660 -17.79 -11.96 -0.24
N LEU A 661 -17.66 -12.70 -1.34
CA LEU A 661 -16.90 -12.27 -2.52
C LEU A 661 -17.54 -11.05 -3.18
N ALA A 662 -18.87 -11.02 -3.33
CA ALA A 662 -19.59 -9.88 -3.88
C ALA A 662 -19.45 -8.64 -2.99
N ASP A 663 -19.60 -8.79 -1.67
CA ASP A 663 -19.41 -7.72 -0.71
C ASP A 663 -17.98 -7.19 -0.69
N PHE A 664 -17.00 -8.06 -0.93
CA PHE A 664 -15.60 -7.68 -1.09
C PHE A 664 -15.36 -6.91 -2.39
N ALA A 665 -15.85 -7.43 -3.52
CA ALA A 665 -15.68 -6.85 -4.85
C ALA A 665 -16.44 -5.52 -5.04
N SER A 666 -17.52 -5.31 -4.28
CA SER A 666 -18.47 -4.19 -4.41
C SER A 666 -17.83 -2.80 -4.57
N PRO A 667 -16.83 -2.37 -3.79
CA PRO A 667 -16.23 -1.04 -3.95
C PRO A 667 -15.52 -0.85 -5.30
N TRP A 668 -14.91 -1.90 -5.85
CA TRP A 668 -14.27 -1.84 -7.16
C TRP A 668 -15.31 -1.92 -8.28
N PHE A 669 -16.30 -2.80 -8.14
CA PHE A 669 -17.37 -2.93 -9.11
C PHE A 669 -18.19 -1.63 -9.23
N ALA A 670 -18.50 -0.98 -8.11
CA ALA A 670 -19.15 0.34 -8.09
C ALA A 670 -18.32 1.40 -8.82
N ARG A 671 -16.99 1.37 -8.62
CA ARG A 671 -16.07 2.35 -9.19
C ARG A 671 -15.83 2.15 -10.69
N TRP A 672 -15.74 0.91 -11.16
CA TRP A 672 -15.37 0.60 -12.54
C TRP A 672 -16.58 0.37 -13.45
N GLY A 673 -17.63 -0.24 -12.91
CA GLY A 673 -18.86 -0.58 -13.63
C GLY A 673 -20.08 0.26 -13.24
N GLY A 674 -19.90 1.30 -12.42
CA GLY A 674 -20.98 2.18 -12.00
C GLY A 674 -21.75 1.68 -10.76
N PRO A 675 -22.58 2.56 -10.15
CA PRO A 675 -23.19 2.31 -8.85
C PRO A 675 -24.20 1.14 -8.84
N ASN A 676 -24.71 0.74 -10.01
CA ASN A 676 -25.70 -0.34 -10.14
C ASN A 676 -25.08 -1.74 -10.17
N LEU A 677 -23.82 -1.87 -10.58
CA LEU A 677 -23.19 -3.18 -10.77
C LEU A 677 -23.12 -4.03 -9.48
N PRO A 678 -22.81 -3.49 -8.29
CA PRO A 678 -22.86 -4.28 -7.06
C PRO A 678 -24.26 -4.85 -6.77
N ARG A 679 -25.31 -4.10 -7.08
CA ARG A 679 -26.69 -4.56 -6.93
C ARG A 679 -27.01 -5.68 -7.93
N LEU A 680 -26.63 -5.51 -9.19
CA LEU A 680 -26.77 -6.55 -10.22
C LEU A 680 -26.02 -7.83 -9.83
N HIS A 681 -24.81 -7.70 -9.29
CA HIS A 681 -24.03 -8.85 -8.82
C HIS A 681 -24.77 -9.65 -7.74
N LEU A 682 -25.34 -8.98 -6.74
CA LEU A 682 -26.17 -9.63 -5.72
C LEU A 682 -27.48 -10.19 -6.30
N GLU A 683 -28.10 -9.53 -7.28
CA GLU A 683 -29.30 -10.05 -7.97
C GLU A 683 -29.01 -11.35 -8.73
N ILE A 684 -27.85 -11.45 -9.39
CA ILE A 684 -27.43 -12.70 -10.05
C ILE A 684 -27.19 -13.80 -9.01
N ILE A 685 -26.54 -13.49 -7.88
CA ILE A 685 -26.33 -14.48 -6.79
C ILE A 685 -27.67 -14.96 -6.22
N LYS A 686 -28.66 -14.08 -6.06
CA LYS A 686 -29.98 -14.44 -5.55
C LYS A 686 -30.71 -15.46 -6.41
N GLY A 687 -30.50 -15.46 -7.73
CA GLY A 687 -31.12 -16.43 -8.65
C GLY A 687 -30.29 -17.69 -8.89
N LEU A 688 -29.20 -17.90 -8.13
CA LEU A 688 -28.22 -18.98 -8.36
C LEU A 688 -28.84 -20.37 -8.43
N ASP A 689 -29.84 -20.65 -7.61
CA ASP A 689 -30.57 -21.92 -7.61
C ASP A 689 -31.15 -22.26 -9.00
N THR A 690 -31.76 -21.27 -9.63
CA THR A 690 -32.52 -21.43 -10.87
C THR A 690 -31.58 -21.44 -12.07
N TRP A 691 -30.68 -20.45 -12.16
CA TRP A 691 -29.86 -20.31 -13.35
C TRP A 691 -28.67 -21.28 -13.38
N TRP A 692 -28.20 -21.78 -12.22
CA TRP A 692 -27.15 -22.81 -12.20
C TRP A 692 -27.68 -24.17 -12.64
N GLN A 693 -28.89 -24.56 -12.21
CA GLN A 693 -29.55 -25.77 -12.71
C GLN A 693 -29.70 -25.74 -14.23
N ARG A 694 -30.11 -24.59 -14.77
CA ARG A 694 -30.20 -24.39 -16.22
C ARG A 694 -28.83 -24.47 -16.90
N LEU A 695 -27.80 -23.84 -16.33
CA LEU A 695 -26.41 -23.91 -16.84
C LEU A 695 -25.92 -25.35 -16.90
N GLN A 696 -26.14 -26.14 -15.85
CA GLN A 696 -25.70 -27.53 -15.78
C GLN A 696 -26.42 -28.45 -16.77
N ALA A 697 -27.67 -28.12 -17.13
CA ALA A 697 -28.44 -28.88 -18.11
C ALA A 697 -27.91 -28.71 -19.54
N LEU A 698 -27.17 -27.62 -19.84
CA LEU A 698 -26.63 -27.34 -21.17
C LEU A 698 -25.51 -28.32 -21.56
N PRO A 699 -25.29 -28.55 -22.87
CA PRO A 699 -24.14 -29.31 -23.34
C PRO A 699 -22.82 -28.68 -22.86
N ALA A 700 -21.93 -29.52 -22.34
CA ALA A 700 -20.62 -29.10 -21.86
C ALA A 700 -19.50 -29.76 -22.68
N ALA A 701 -18.35 -29.12 -22.72
CA ALA A 701 -17.13 -29.55 -23.41
C ALA A 701 -15.89 -29.27 -22.55
N LEU A 702 -14.71 -29.66 -23.05
CA LEU A 702 -13.45 -29.12 -22.57
C LEU A 702 -13.42 -27.60 -22.81
N VAL A 703 -13.28 -26.83 -21.74
CA VAL A 703 -13.07 -25.37 -21.77
C VAL A 703 -11.76 -25.04 -21.10
N HIS A 704 -11.06 -24.01 -21.58
CA HIS A 704 -9.85 -23.50 -20.95
C HIS A 704 -10.16 -22.79 -19.63
N ASN A 705 -11.32 -22.15 -19.52
CA ASN A 705 -11.82 -21.50 -18.29
C ASN A 705 -10.95 -20.34 -17.77
N ASP A 706 -10.05 -19.85 -18.64
CA ASP A 706 -9.29 -18.59 -18.55
C ASP A 706 -8.86 -18.18 -19.97
N PHE A 707 -9.78 -18.35 -20.94
CA PHE A 707 -9.50 -18.20 -22.37
C PHE A 707 -9.49 -16.72 -22.75
N ASN A 708 -8.33 -16.07 -22.67
CA ASN A 708 -8.21 -14.65 -22.93
C ASN A 708 -6.94 -14.32 -23.76
N PRO A 709 -6.85 -13.14 -24.41
CA PRO A 709 -5.70 -12.76 -25.24
C PRO A 709 -4.34 -12.69 -24.50
N ARG A 710 -4.30 -12.70 -23.17
CA ARG A 710 -3.04 -12.81 -22.40
C ARG A 710 -2.49 -14.22 -22.41
N ASN A 711 -3.35 -15.22 -22.57
CA ASN A 711 -3.07 -16.66 -22.57
C ASN A 711 -3.02 -17.25 -23.99
N ALA A 712 -2.88 -16.41 -25.02
CA ALA A 712 -2.85 -16.86 -26.40
C ALA A 712 -1.84 -16.08 -27.25
N VAL A 713 -1.35 -16.72 -28.31
CA VAL A 713 -0.58 -16.10 -29.40
C VAL A 713 -1.14 -16.54 -30.74
N LEU A 714 -0.90 -15.72 -31.78
CA LEU A 714 -1.30 -16.01 -33.14
C LEU A 714 -0.08 -16.47 -33.94
N ARG A 715 -0.10 -17.72 -34.40
CA ARG A 715 0.97 -18.32 -35.21
C ARG A 715 0.71 -18.08 -36.69
N ASP A 716 1.76 -17.74 -37.42
CA ASP A 716 1.76 -17.77 -38.88
C ASP A 716 2.37 -19.09 -39.37
N ARG A 717 1.62 -19.87 -40.15
CA ARG A 717 2.15 -21.05 -40.84
C ARG A 717 1.75 -20.98 -42.31
N GLY A 718 2.69 -20.54 -43.14
CA GLY A 718 2.53 -20.53 -44.59
C GLY A 718 1.37 -19.66 -45.08
N GLY A 719 1.12 -18.52 -44.42
CA GLY A 719 0.05 -17.58 -44.77
C GLY A 719 -1.29 -17.87 -44.09
N TRP A 720 -1.39 -18.95 -43.30
CA TRP A 720 -2.57 -19.23 -42.47
C TRP A 720 -2.30 -18.97 -41.00
N GLN A 721 -3.28 -18.38 -40.32
CA GLN A 721 -3.18 -17.91 -38.95
C GLN A 721 -3.90 -18.86 -38.00
N ARG A 722 -3.18 -19.37 -36.99
CA ARG A 722 -3.75 -20.28 -35.98
C ARG A 722 -3.49 -19.78 -34.57
N LEU A 723 -4.50 -19.87 -33.71
CA LEU A 723 -4.36 -19.53 -32.30
C LEU A 723 -3.63 -20.66 -31.55
N CYS A 724 -2.61 -20.30 -30.78
CA CYS A 724 -1.97 -21.17 -29.81
C CYS A 724 -2.27 -20.64 -28.41
N VAL A 725 -2.88 -21.47 -27.57
CA VAL A 725 -3.38 -21.13 -26.24
C VAL A 725 -2.56 -21.89 -25.20
N TYR A 726 -2.13 -21.22 -24.15
CA TYR A 726 -1.31 -21.77 -23.07
C TYR A 726 -1.89 -21.42 -21.71
N ASP A 727 -1.33 -22.02 -20.65
CA ASP A 727 -1.81 -21.87 -19.26
C ASP A 727 -3.13 -22.59 -18.94
N TRP A 728 -3.16 -23.89 -19.23
CA TRP A 728 -4.36 -24.74 -19.10
C TRP A 728 -4.64 -25.21 -17.66
N GLU A 729 -4.14 -24.50 -16.66
CA GLU A 729 -4.24 -24.86 -15.24
C GLU A 729 -5.69 -24.88 -14.74
N LEU A 730 -6.51 -24.02 -15.33
CA LEU A 730 -7.89 -23.80 -14.93
C LEU A 730 -8.90 -24.56 -15.78
N ALA A 731 -8.43 -25.31 -16.77
CA ALA A 731 -9.27 -26.06 -17.70
C ALA A 731 -10.29 -26.91 -16.95
N THR A 732 -11.46 -27.11 -17.54
CA THR A 732 -12.50 -27.92 -16.90
C THR A 732 -13.50 -28.38 -17.94
N ARG A 733 -14.47 -29.16 -17.49
CA ARG A 733 -15.66 -29.46 -18.27
C ARG A 733 -16.72 -28.39 -17.96
N GLY A 734 -17.10 -27.62 -18.96
CA GLY A 734 -18.01 -26.48 -18.80
C GLY A 734 -18.71 -26.12 -20.11
N ILE A 735 -19.58 -25.11 -20.06
CA ILE A 735 -20.26 -24.63 -21.25
C ILE A 735 -19.27 -23.87 -22.18
N PRO A 736 -19.19 -24.19 -23.48
CA PRO A 736 -18.25 -23.56 -24.42
C PRO A 736 -18.31 -22.03 -24.47
N GLN A 737 -19.48 -21.46 -24.18
CA GLN A 737 -19.72 -20.02 -24.19
C GLN A 737 -18.92 -19.28 -23.13
N HIS A 738 -18.43 -19.96 -22.08
CA HIS A 738 -17.58 -19.36 -21.05
C HIS A 738 -16.29 -18.79 -21.64
N ASP A 739 -15.60 -19.56 -22.48
CA ASP A 739 -14.34 -19.14 -23.11
C ASP A 739 -14.57 -17.98 -24.10
N LEU A 740 -15.69 -17.97 -24.83
CA LEU A 740 -16.07 -16.83 -25.69
C LEU A 740 -16.33 -15.56 -24.86
N ALA A 741 -17.11 -15.67 -23.78
CA ALA A 741 -17.43 -14.54 -22.92
C ALA A 741 -16.17 -13.97 -22.24
N GLU A 742 -15.26 -14.83 -21.80
CA GLU A 742 -13.99 -14.43 -21.20
C GLU A 742 -13.10 -13.71 -22.23
N TRP A 743 -12.93 -14.25 -23.44
CA TRP A 743 -12.18 -13.60 -24.51
C TRP A 743 -12.69 -12.19 -24.81
N LEU A 744 -14.01 -12.03 -24.93
CA LEU A 744 -14.66 -10.76 -25.21
C LEU A 744 -14.50 -9.76 -24.05
N CYS A 745 -14.43 -10.22 -22.80
CA CYS A 745 -14.15 -9.34 -21.66
C CYS A 745 -12.77 -8.66 -21.80
N PHE A 746 -11.77 -9.36 -22.32
CA PHE A 746 -10.41 -8.83 -22.49
C PHE A 746 -10.16 -8.16 -23.86
N SER A 747 -11.17 -8.10 -24.72
CA SER A 747 -11.06 -7.56 -26.08
C SER A 747 -11.23 -6.03 -26.15
N SER A 748 -10.89 -5.44 -27.31
CA SER A 748 -11.14 -4.02 -27.58
C SER A 748 -12.65 -3.70 -27.56
N PRO A 749 -13.08 -2.48 -27.15
CA PRO A 749 -14.46 -2.02 -27.30
C PRO A 749 -15.06 -2.23 -28.69
N MET A 750 -14.25 -2.18 -29.75
CA MET A 750 -14.68 -2.43 -31.14
C MET A 750 -15.20 -3.86 -31.37
N ALA A 751 -14.64 -4.84 -30.64
CA ALA A 751 -15.08 -6.24 -30.67
C ALA A 751 -16.50 -6.42 -30.10
N LEU A 752 -16.99 -5.41 -29.36
CA LEU A 752 -18.27 -5.42 -28.64
C LEU A 752 -19.34 -4.58 -29.34
N ALA A 753 -19.10 -4.14 -30.57
CA ALA A 753 -20.18 -3.57 -31.39
C ALA A 753 -21.27 -4.65 -31.58
N PRO A 754 -22.57 -4.32 -31.47
CA PRO A 754 -23.64 -5.32 -31.49
C PRO A 754 -23.58 -6.31 -32.66
N GLY A 755 -23.26 -5.83 -33.87
CA GLY A 755 -23.11 -6.70 -35.05
C GLY A 755 -21.91 -7.65 -34.99
N HIS A 756 -20.80 -7.25 -34.37
CA HIS A 756 -19.65 -8.15 -34.18
C HIS A 756 -19.93 -9.21 -33.11
N LEU A 757 -20.63 -8.83 -32.04
CA LEU A 757 -20.97 -9.72 -30.94
C LEU A 757 -21.92 -10.82 -31.40
N ASP A 758 -22.94 -10.45 -32.18
CA ASP A 758 -23.86 -11.39 -32.85
C ASP A 758 -23.11 -12.33 -33.80
N ALA A 759 -22.28 -11.77 -34.70
CA ALA A 759 -21.49 -12.55 -35.66
C ALA A 759 -20.54 -13.55 -34.97
N LEU A 760 -19.89 -13.16 -33.86
CA LEU A 760 -19.01 -14.05 -33.11
C LEU A 760 -19.78 -15.15 -32.36
N LEU A 761 -20.93 -14.84 -31.78
CA LEU A 761 -21.76 -15.84 -31.09
C LEU A 761 -22.33 -16.86 -32.09
N VAL A 762 -22.83 -16.40 -33.24
CA VAL A 762 -23.29 -17.26 -34.34
C VAL A 762 -22.13 -18.07 -34.90
N GLY A 763 -21.01 -17.43 -35.21
CA GLY A 763 -19.81 -18.09 -35.74
C GLY A 763 -19.26 -19.15 -34.79
N HIS A 764 -19.31 -18.91 -33.47
CA HIS A 764 -18.90 -19.86 -32.44
C HIS A 764 -19.78 -21.11 -32.44
N ARG A 765 -21.11 -20.92 -32.51
CA ARG A 765 -22.08 -22.02 -32.65
C ARG A 765 -21.82 -22.83 -33.92
N GLU A 766 -21.71 -22.17 -35.06
CA GLU A 766 -21.50 -22.83 -36.35
C GLU A 766 -20.16 -23.55 -36.46
N ALA A 767 -19.10 -23.00 -35.86
CA ALA A 767 -17.81 -23.67 -35.79
C ALA A 767 -17.91 -25.00 -35.04
N LEU A 768 -18.69 -25.03 -33.96
CA LEU A 768 -18.91 -26.25 -33.20
C LEU A 768 -19.82 -27.25 -33.92
N ILE A 769 -20.88 -26.79 -34.59
CA ILE A 769 -21.72 -27.63 -35.47
C ILE A 769 -20.83 -28.30 -36.53
N ARG A 770 -19.95 -27.54 -37.20
CA ARG A 770 -19.01 -28.11 -38.20
C ARG A 770 -18.04 -29.14 -37.60
N ALA A 771 -17.57 -28.92 -36.38
CA ALA A 771 -16.58 -29.79 -35.73
C ALA A 771 -17.17 -31.06 -35.10
N THR A 772 -18.46 -31.04 -34.76
CA THR A 772 -19.16 -32.14 -34.06
C THR A 772 -20.17 -32.88 -34.93
N GLY A 773 -20.68 -32.22 -35.98
CA GLY A 773 -21.81 -32.71 -36.79
C GLY A 773 -23.16 -32.69 -36.06
N GLN A 774 -23.21 -32.13 -34.85
CA GLN A 774 -24.44 -32.03 -34.05
C GLN A 774 -25.15 -30.71 -34.35
N ASP A 775 -26.47 -30.75 -34.48
CA ASP A 775 -27.27 -29.54 -34.55
C ASP A 775 -27.35 -28.86 -33.17
N ILE A 776 -27.30 -27.52 -33.16
CA ILE A 776 -27.23 -26.72 -31.93
C ILE A 776 -28.23 -25.58 -32.03
N ASP A 777 -29.23 -25.59 -31.15
CA ASP A 777 -30.29 -24.58 -31.13
C ASP A 777 -29.73 -23.18 -30.82
N ALA A 778 -30.12 -22.21 -31.65
CA ALA A 778 -29.62 -20.83 -31.55
C ALA A 778 -30.03 -20.13 -30.26
N ARG A 779 -31.25 -20.39 -29.76
CA ARG A 779 -31.78 -19.73 -28.56
C ARG A 779 -31.13 -20.30 -27.30
N GLU A 780 -30.97 -21.62 -27.24
CA GLU A 780 -30.24 -22.30 -26.18
C GLU A 780 -28.76 -21.86 -26.15
N TRP A 781 -28.14 -21.65 -27.33
CA TRP A 781 -26.77 -21.16 -27.40
C TRP A 781 -26.61 -19.76 -26.81
N HIS A 782 -27.54 -18.86 -27.14
CA HIS A 782 -27.59 -17.49 -26.59
C HIS A 782 -27.86 -17.48 -25.09
N GLU A 783 -28.77 -18.33 -24.62
CA GLU A 783 -29.02 -18.52 -23.19
C GLU A 783 -27.74 -18.96 -22.46
N GLY A 784 -27.01 -19.94 -23.03
CA GLY A 784 -25.72 -20.37 -22.49
C GLY A 784 -24.71 -19.23 -22.37
N PHE A 785 -24.69 -18.30 -23.32
CA PHE A 785 -23.84 -17.10 -23.25
C PHE A 785 -24.21 -16.16 -22.10
N VAL A 786 -25.52 -15.94 -21.87
CA VAL A 786 -25.99 -15.16 -20.71
C VAL A 786 -25.58 -15.84 -19.38
N LEU A 787 -25.71 -17.16 -19.31
CA LEU A 787 -25.35 -17.94 -18.11
C LEU A 787 -23.84 -17.94 -17.86
N ALA A 788 -23.02 -18.03 -18.92
CA ALA A 788 -21.57 -17.88 -18.84
C ALA A 788 -21.16 -16.51 -18.24
N LEU A 789 -21.80 -15.42 -18.68
CA LEU A 789 -21.53 -14.08 -18.13
C LEU A 789 -21.87 -13.99 -16.64
N ARG A 790 -22.98 -14.60 -16.20
CA ARG A 790 -23.35 -14.66 -14.77
C ARG A 790 -22.30 -15.40 -13.94
N HIS A 791 -21.86 -16.56 -14.45
CA HIS A 791 -20.83 -17.38 -13.81
C HIS A 791 -19.49 -16.64 -13.70
N LEU A 792 -19.04 -15.99 -14.80
CA LEU A 792 -17.82 -15.17 -14.82
C LEU A 792 -17.83 -14.05 -13.77
N LEU A 793 -18.96 -13.36 -13.60
CA LEU A 793 -19.06 -12.26 -12.64
C LEU A 793 -18.89 -12.73 -11.18
N ILE A 794 -19.60 -13.80 -10.82
CA ILE A 794 -19.66 -14.30 -9.43
C ILE A 794 -18.34 -14.94 -9.00
N GLU A 795 -17.68 -15.64 -9.91
CA GLU A 795 -16.46 -16.36 -9.59
C GLU A 795 -15.22 -15.58 -10.02
N ARG A 796 -14.93 -15.53 -11.33
CA ARG A 796 -13.66 -15.01 -11.86
C ARG A 796 -13.44 -13.53 -11.58
N LEU A 797 -14.38 -12.68 -12.01
CA LEU A 797 -14.24 -11.23 -11.88
C LEU A 797 -14.22 -10.80 -10.40
N ALA A 798 -14.96 -11.49 -9.54
CA ALA A 798 -14.92 -11.27 -8.10
C ALA A 798 -13.57 -11.72 -7.50
N MET A 799 -13.05 -12.90 -7.85
CA MET A 799 -11.76 -13.40 -7.37
C MET A 799 -10.59 -12.51 -7.81
N TYR A 800 -10.61 -11.97 -9.02
CA TYR A 800 -9.60 -11.01 -9.47
C TYR A 800 -9.46 -9.79 -8.55
N THR A 801 -10.53 -9.37 -7.87
CA THR A 801 -10.44 -8.26 -6.91
C THR A 801 -9.61 -8.61 -5.68
N LEU A 802 -9.49 -9.90 -5.31
CA LEU A 802 -8.63 -10.35 -4.22
C LEU A 802 -7.16 -10.11 -4.55
N ILE A 803 -6.76 -10.43 -5.78
CA ILE A 803 -5.39 -10.20 -6.26
C ILE A 803 -5.13 -8.70 -6.40
N HIS A 804 -6.08 -7.97 -7.00
CA HIS A 804 -6.01 -6.52 -7.17
C HIS A 804 -5.73 -5.76 -5.86
N ARG A 805 -6.17 -6.30 -4.72
CA ARG A 805 -5.96 -5.71 -3.40
C ARG A 805 -4.48 -5.61 -3.00
N PHE A 806 -3.66 -6.57 -3.44
CA PHE A 806 -2.24 -6.67 -3.14
C PHE A 806 -1.37 -6.16 -4.30
N ARG A 807 -1.78 -6.48 -5.53
CA ARG A 807 -1.10 -6.12 -6.77
C ARG A 807 -2.11 -5.44 -7.70
N PRO A 808 -2.00 -4.14 -7.98
CA PRO A 808 -2.92 -3.48 -8.89
C PRO A 808 -2.94 -4.15 -10.27
N LEU A 809 -4.12 -4.63 -10.67
CA LEU A 809 -4.41 -5.20 -11.99
C LEU A 809 -5.09 -4.12 -12.86
N ASP A 810 -4.31 -3.44 -13.69
CA ASP A 810 -4.76 -2.24 -14.43
C ASP A 810 -5.76 -2.54 -15.56
N TYR A 811 -5.85 -3.80 -16.00
CA TYR A 811 -6.80 -4.24 -17.03
C TYR A 811 -8.23 -4.46 -16.50
N LEU A 812 -8.42 -4.73 -15.21
CA LEU A 812 -9.73 -5.07 -14.63
C LEU A 812 -10.84 -4.03 -14.86
N PRO A 813 -10.57 -2.71 -14.80
CA PRO A 813 -11.59 -1.72 -15.13
C PRO A 813 -12.09 -1.82 -16.57
N SER A 814 -11.25 -2.24 -17.52
CA SER A 814 -11.67 -2.46 -18.91
C SER A 814 -12.47 -3.76 -19.02
N VAL A 815 -11.97 -4.83 -18.42
CA VAL A 815 -12.62 -6.15 -18.39
C VAL A 815 -14.05 -6.06 -17.86
N LEU A 816 -14.25 -5.37 -16.73
CA LEU A 816 -15.57 -5.23 -16.12
C LEU A 816 -16.53 -4.37 -16.95
N ARG A 817 -16.04 -3.31 -17.61
CA ARG A 817 -16.85 -2.50 -18.52
C ARG A 817 -17.24 -3.28 -19.78
N ASN A 818 -16.35 -4.12 -20.28
CA ASN A 818 -16.64 -5.00 -21.41
C ASN A 818 -17.64 -6.10 -21.02
N TRP A 819 -17.53 -6.67 -19.83
CA TRP A 819 -18.53 -7.59 -19.28
C TRP A 819 -19.92 -6.93 -19.23
N LEU A 820 -20.02 -5.68 -18.75
CA LEU A 820 -21.28 -4.92 -18.70
C LEU A 820 -21.90 -4.74 -20.09
N ARG A 821 -21.09 -4.40 -21.10
CA ARG A 821 -21.56 -4.26 -22.48
C ARG A 821 -22.12 -5.56 -23.04
N GLN A 822 -21.41 -6.67 -22.81
CA GLN A 822 -21.86 -8.00 -23.22
C GLN A 822 -23.17 -8.39 -22.52
N TYR A 823 -23.24 -8.16 -21.21
CA TYR A 823 -24.43 -8.50 -20.43
C TYR A 823 -25.65 -7.65 -20.82
N ALA A 824 -25.46 -6.35 -21.05
CA ALA A 824 -26.50 -5.45 -21.54
C ALA A 824 -27.03 -5.87 -22.91
N TRP A 825 -26.12 -6.20 -23.85
CA TRP A 825 -26.48 -6.73 -25.17
C TRP A 825 -27.22 -8.06 -25.07
N ALA A 826 -26.68 -9.03 -24.34
CA ALA A 826 -27.23 -10.39 -24.30
C ALA A 826 -28.59 -10.48 -23.58
N THR A 827 -28.93 -9.48 -22.77
CA THR A 827 -30.20 -9.45 -22.00
C THR A 827 -31.18 -8.39 -22.48
N ASP A 828 -30.91 -7.72 -23.61
CA ASP A 828 -31.70 -6.59 -24.15
C ASP A 828 -31.99 -5.50 -23.09
N ARG A 829 -31.01 -5.23 -22.21
CA ARG A 829 -31.12 -4.21 -21.16
C ARG A 829 -30.34 -2.95 -21.58
N PRO A 830 -31.00 -1.91 -22.12
CA PRO A 830 -30.33 -0.80 -22.79
C PRO A 830 -29.56 0.17 -21.86
N ARG A 831 -29.65 0.05 -20.52
CA ARG A 831 -28.99 0.96 -19.57
C ARG A 831 -28.62 0.26 -18.25
N PHE A 832 -27.34 0.26 -17.91
CA PHE A 832 -26.81 -0.01 -16.57
C PHE A 832 -25.83 1.08 -16.14
#